data_AF-A0A949ZZM8-F1
#
_entry.id   AF-A0A949ZZM8-F1
#
_cell.length_a   1.000
_cell.length_b   1.000
_cell.length_c   1.000
_cell.angle_alpha   90.00
_cell.angle_beta   90.00
_cell.angle_gamma   90.00
#
_symmetry.space_group_name_H-M   'P 1'
#
loop_
_entity.id
_entity.type
_entity.pdbx_description
1 polymer ?
#
loop_
_entity_poly.entity_id
_entity_poly.type
_entity_poly.pdbx_seq_one_letter_code
_entity_poly.pdbx_strand_id
1 'polypeptide(L)'
;EAMRKLSELCQARLQVRYRGAGAVGTDAAARLEQELRIIERLGLPGFFLLHHDMLELAREVALEVRGPDSVRGLLPPGRGRGSSVSSIVCFLTGLSHVDPIANDLLIGRFLNEELTALPDIDLDFPRDIREKLIPRVHERYGHDRSALVAAFPTYRARGAIRELGKALGLPPGEIERVARSSEGWDAREVGSDIENAFDGRRGGAGRWAWLARLAAEAHGLPRHLSQHSGGMIVATRPLIDCCPIVPAAMEGRQIVQWDKDSCSDAGFLKIDLLGLGMLSAVERSVELISRTRGEEVDLSRIPYDDPATYECIQSAETTGVFQIESRAQMQSLYRTRPENLKDITIQVAIVRPGPIQGGAVNPYIERRQRLRVDPEYKVPYEHPSLEPALRETLGSIIFQDQVIEVAIAFAGFSPGEAEGLRRAMSRKRSDAAIEAYHRRFVAGAQRKHGVDEDMAERVFAMVRGFSGFGFPKAHGAAFGLLAYQSTWLRVHYGPEFLCSLLNEQPMGFYPPDALVHEAQRRGIEVLSPDVNESGAECEMSHGRVRIGLGYVRGVAEQEVRELVSVREEGGRFRTLADLASRASSSAASLEMLAWSGACDSLVSASVPGSAFGSASGSAAASASGSGSARRIALWQLGVATPGRRVPGGVQLALPLDLPAPPELRALSPWESMLADYGTIGLTADAHPIALLRDRLPEGMVASPALKTLPHGTRISVGGLVVARQRPGTANGIVFVLLEDEYGTINLIVPAQIYERHRLTVRTEPLIIAEGKLERHPAADGAINVLVDRVRPIDAPDHLAAEVKDFSMLDEQVRRAREQERAARDADADDFRAVAPPVMSFASGRRR
;
A
#
# COMPACT_ATOMS: atom_id res chain seq x y z
N GLU A 1 -12.38 40.59 12.82
CA GLU A 1 -11.31 40.61 11.80
C GLU A 1 -11.16 39.28 11.05
N ALA A 2 -10.95 38.16 11.74
CA ALA A 2 -10.77 36.83 11.10
C ALA A 2 -11.90 36.47 10.12
N MET A 3 -13.17 36.69 10.51
CA MET A 3 -14.31 36.40 9.65
C MET A 3 -14.28 37.19 8.33
N ARG A 4 -13.97 38.49 8.40
CA ARG A 4 -13.82 39.35 7.21
C ARG A 4 -12.77 38.81 6.26
N LYS A 5 -11.57 38.48 6.77
CA LYS A 5 -10.46 37.93 5.96
C LYS A 5 -10.86 36.63 5.27
N LEU A 6 -11.52 35.72 5.99
CA LEU A 6 -11.99 34.45 5.42
C LEU A 6 -13.03 34.67 4.32
N SER A 7 -14.01 35.54 4.56
CA SER A 7 -15.04 35.88 3.57
C SER A 7 -14.45 36.50 2.31
N GLU A 8 -13.54 37.48 2.44
CA GLU A 8 -12.86 38.13 1.31
C GLU A 8 -12.08 37.10 0.46
N LEU A 9 -11.31 36.22 1.13
CA LEU A 9 -10.56 35.15 0.48
C LEU A 9 -11.48 34.20 -0.31
N CYS A 10 -12.57 33.73 0.31
CA CYS A 10 -13.50 32.81 -0.34
C CYS A 10 -14.24 33.47 -1.50
N GLN A 11 -14.71 34.71 -1.35
CA GLN A 11 -15.42 35.43 -2.40
C GLN A 11 -14.53 35.65 -3.63
N ALA A 12 -13.27 36.06 -3.43
CA ALA A 12 -12.32 36.23 -4.53
C ALA A 12 -12.11 34.92 -5.31
N ARG A 13 -11.98 33.79 -4.60
CA ARG A 13 -11.78 32.47 -5.22
C ARG A 13 -13.04 31.92 -5.88
N LEU A 14 -14.22 32.20 -5.33
CA LEU A 14 -15.51 31.82 -5.91
C LEU A 14 -15.66 32.41 -7.32
N GLN A 15 -15.34 33.70 -7.47
CA GLN A 15 -15.41 34.41 -8.75
C GLN A 15 -14.47 33.86 -9.81
N VAL A 16 -13.33 33.27 -9.41
CA VAL A 16 -12.38 32.65 -10.33
C VAL A 16 -12.85 31.25 -10.73
N ARG A 17 -13.24 30.42 -9.75
CA ARG A 17 -13.57 29.00 -9.95
C ARG A 17 -14.91 28.77 -10.64
N TYR A 18 -15.92 29.60 -10.35
CA TYR A 18 -17.28 29.47 -10.91
C TYR A 18 -17.60 30.54 -11.96
N ARG A 19 -16.58 31.15 -12.57
CA ARG A 19 -16.77 32.15 -13.62
C ARG A 19 -17.56 31.54 -14.78
N GLY A 20 -18.74 32.10 -15.07
CA GLY A 20 -19.60 31.65 -16.16
C GLY A 20 -20.36 30.34 -15.89
N ALA A 21 -20.38 29.84 -14.65
CA ALA A 21 -21.00 28.56 -14.29
C ALA A 21 -22.55 28.58 -14.16
N GLY A 22 -23.21 29.66 -14.57
CA GLY A 22 -24.68 29.76 -14.56
C GLY A 22 -25.31 29.39 -13.22
N ALA A 23 -26.26 28.45 -13.24
CA ALA A 23 -26.98 27.97 -12.04
C ALA A 23 -26.07 27.36 -10.98
N VAL A 24 -25.02 26.62 -11.38
CA VAL A 24 -24.05 26.01 -10.43
C VAL A 24 -23.30 27.08 -9.65
N GLY A 25 -23.01 28.22 -10.29
CA GLY A 25 -22.40 29.38 -9.62
C GLY A 25 -23.31 29.99 -8.55
N THR A 26 -24.62 30.01 -8.79
CA THR A 26 -25.62 30.48 -7.82
C THR A 26 -25.71 29.54 -6.61
N ASP A 27 -25.76 28.23 -6.84
CA ASP A 27 -25.79 27.23 -5.78
C ASP A 27 -24.51 27.28 -4.93
N ALA A 28 -23.35 27.45 -5.58
CA ALA A 28 -22.07 27.64 -4.91
C ALA A 28 -22.06 28.91 -4.03
N ALA A 29 -22.59 30.03 -4.52
CA ALA A 29 -22.69 31.27 -3.74
C ALA A 29 -23.61 31.10 -2.52
N ALA A 30 -24.78 30.47 -2.68
CA ALA A 30 -25.72 30.20 -1.60
C ALA A 30 -25.11 29.27 -0.53
N ARG A 31 -24.41 28.22 -0.97
CA ARG A 31 -23.68 27.30 -0.07
C ARG A 31 -22.56 28.01 0.69
N LEU A 32 -21.82 28.90 0.03
CA LEU A 32 -20.77 29.69 0.68
C LEU A 32 -21.36 30.58 1.78
N GLU A 33 -22.46 31.28 1.50
CA GLU A 33 -23.12 32.12 2.50
C GLU A 33 -23.64 31.31 3.69
N GLN A 34 -24.21 30.12 3.44
CA GLN A 34 -24.62 29.21 4.50
C GLN A 34 -23.43 28.78 5.37
N GLU A 35 -22.33 28.32 4.77
CA GLU A 35 -21.15 27.86 5.51
C GLU A 35 -20.52 29.00 6.32
N LEU A 36 -20.35 30.18 5.74
CA LEU A 36 -19.79 31.35 6.43
C LEU A 36 -20.63 31.75 7.66
N ARG A 37 -21.96 31.70 7.57
CA ARG A 37 -22.85 31.96 8.72
C ARG A 37 -22.67 30.93 9.85
N ILE A 38 -22.52 29.65 9.50
CA ILE A 38 -22.29 28.60 10.50
C ILE A 38 -20.91 28.78 11.14
N ILE A 39 -19.88 29.06 10.35
CA ILE A 39 -18.51 29.31 10.83
C ILE A 39 -18.46 30.49 11.79
N GLU A 40 -19.15 31.59 11.47
CA GLU A 40 -19.21 32.78 12.31
C GLU A 40 -19.86 32.47 13.67
N ARG A 41 -21.02 31.81 13.66
CA ARG A 41 -21.73 31.45 14.89
C ARG A 41 -20.93 30.48 15.77
N LEU A 42 -20.19 29.55 15.18
CA LEU A 42 -19.34 28.60 15.93
C LEU A 42 -18.00 29.21 16.36
N GLY A 43 -17.68 30.45 15.97
CA GLY A 43 -16.41 31.08 16.31
C GLY A 43 -15.19 30.41 15.66
N LEU A 44 -15.37 29.79 14.48
CA LEU A 44 -14.32 29.03 13.78
C LEU A 44 -13.52 29.77 12.68
N PRO A 45 -13.63 31.10 12.41
CA PRO A 45 -12.91 31.67 11.28
C PRO A 45 -11.38 31.60 11.45
N GLY A 46 -10.87 31.72 12.68
CA GLY A 46 -9.44 31.55 12.97
C GLY A 46 -8.93 30.13 12.69
N PHE A 47 -9.77 29.13 12.92
CA PHE A 47 -9.45 27.72 12.63
C PHE A 47 -9.23 27.49 11.13
N PHE A 48 -10.12 28.00 10.27
CA PHE A 48 -9.96 27.89 8.81
C PHE A 48 -8.77 28.70 8.28
N LEU A 49 -8.54 29.90 8.82
CA LEU A 49 -7.39 30.71 8.44
C LEU A 49 -6.06 30.07 8.84
N LEU A 50 -5.99 29.39 9.98
CA LEU A 50 -4.79 28.65 10.40
C LEU A 50 -4.52 27.48 9.47
N HIS A 51 -5.54 26.71 9.08
CA HIS A 51 -5.36 25.63 8.09
C HIS A 51 -4.98 26.17 6.71
N HIS A 52 -5.53 27.32 6.32
CA HIS A 52 -5.13 27.99 5.09
C HIS A 52 -3.66 28.43 5.15
N ASP A 53 -3.20 29.04 6.24
CA ASP A 53 -1.79 29.39 6.46
C ASP A 53 -0.88 28.16 6.43
N MET A 54 -1.30 27.04 7.04
CA MET A 54 -0.59 25.75 6.96
C MET A 54 -0.47 25.25 5.52
N LEU A 55 -1.53 25.41 4.71
CA LEU A 55 -1.51 25.05 3.31
C LEU A 55 -0.59 25.96 2.50
N GLU A 56 -0.56 27.27 2.77
CA GLU A 56 0.41 28.18 2.13
C GLU A 56 1.84 27.82 2.51
N LEU A 57 2.12 27.51 3.78
CA LEU A 57 3.42 27.00 4.21
C LEU A 57 3.78 25.71 3.47
N ALA A 58 2.82 24.80 3.27
CA ALA A 58 3.03 23.60 2.47
C ALA A 58 3.29 23.92 0.98
N ARG A 59 2.73 24.99 0.43
CA ARG A 59 3.06 25.46 -0.94
C ARG A 59 4.48 25.99 -1.02
N GLU A 60 4.92 26.79 -0.04
CA GLU A 60 6.31 27.26 0.04
C GLU A 60 7.28 26.08 0.06
N VAL A 61 7.05 25.13 0.97
CA VAL A 61 7.86 23.90 1.08
C VAL A 61 7.79 23.07 -0.20
N ALA A 62 6.62 22.95 -0.83
CA ALA A 62 6.49 22.23 -2.08
C ALA A 62 7.30 22.88 -3.21
N LEU A 63 7.32 24.20 -3.31
CA LEU A 63 8.14 24.93 -4.30
C LEU A 63 9.63 24.73 -4.04
N GLU A 64 10.06 24.73 -2.78
CA GLU A 64 11.45 24.43 -2.40
C GLU A 64 11.85 22.99 -2.71
N VAL A 65 10.95 22.02 -2.49
CA VAL A 65 11.21 20.59 -2.75
C VAL A 65 11.21 20.28 -4.24
N ARG A 66 10.22 20.81 -4.97
CA ARG A 66 10.03 20.52 -6.40
C ARG A 66 10.99 21.31 -7.28
N GLY A 67 11.39 22.51 -6.86
CA GLY A 67 12.11 23.48 -7.68
C GLY A 67 11.18 24.31 -8.56
N PRO A 68 11.59 25.53 -8.95
CA PRO A 68 10.74 26.49 -9.66
C PRO A 68 10.35 26.04 -11.07
N ASP A 69 11.21 25.27 -11.73
CA ASP A 69 11.01 24.82 -13.11
C ASP A 69 10.34 23.43 -13.21
N SER A 70 9.95 22.83 -12.09
CA SER A 70 9.32 21.51 -12.10
C SER A 70 7.87 21.60 -12.53
N VAL A 71 7.46 20.71 -13.45
CA VAL A 71 6.05 20.51 -13.82
C VAL A 71 5.16 20.12 -12.64
N ARG A 72 5.76 19.59 -11.56
CA ARG A 72 5.06 19.32 -10.30
C ARG A 72 4.59 20.61 -9.62
N GLY A 73 5.09 21.79 -10.01
CA GLY A 73 4.64 23.10 -9.52
C GLY A 73 3.16 23.36 -9.76
N LEU A 74 2.56 22.74 -10.79
CA LEU A 74 1.12 22.83 -11.09
C LEU A 74 0.27 21.98 -10.14
N LEU A 75 0.86 20.99 -9.47
CA LEU A 75 0.15 20.08 -8.58
C LEU A 75 -0.09 20.73 -7.22
N PRO A 76 -1.24 20.48 -6.56
CA PRO A 76 -1.45 20.96 -5.21
C PRO A 76 -0.37 20.36 -4.27
N PRO A 77 0.05 21.08 -3.21
CA PRO A 77 1.08 20.57 -2.29
C PRO A 77 0.60 19.35 -1.50
N GLY A 78 -0.71 19.26 -1.26
CA GLY A 78 -1.37 18.17 -0.56
C GLY A 78 -2.86 18.16 -0.89
N ARG A 79 -3.57 17.16 -0.36
CA ARG A 79 -4.98 16.92 -0.63
C ARG A 79 -5.75 16.74 0.67
N GLY A 80 -6.86 17.47 0.82
CA GLY A 80 -7.80 17.22 1.89
C GLY A 80 -8.50 15.87 1.75
N ARG A 81 -8.83 15.29 2.90
CA ARG A 81 -9.60 14.04 3.00
C ARG A 81 -10.62 14.11 4.14
N GLY A 82 -11.53 13.15 4.17
CA GLY A 82 -12.51 13.07 5.26
C GLY A 82 -13.72 13.97 5.00
N SER A 83 -14.33 14.49 6.08
CA SER A 83 -15.52 15.34 6.00
C SER A 83 -15.23 16.72 5.39
N SER A 84 -14.02 17.24 5.61
CA SER A 84 -13.62 18.58 5.18
C SER A 84 -13.78 18.80 3.68
N VAL A 85 -13.72 17.73 2.89
CA VAL A 85 -13.92 17.71 1.43
C VAL A 85 -15.35 18.16 1.04
N SER A 86 -16.34 18.04 1.93
CA SER A 86 -17.72 18.49 1.69
C SER A 86 -17.95 20.00 1.82
N SER A 87 -16.95 20.75 2.29
CA SER A 87 -17.05 22.18 2.51
C SER A 87 -16.60 22.99 1.30
N ILE A 88 -17.45 23.94 0.87
CA ILE A 88 -17.08 24.87 -0.18
C ILE A 88 -16.00 25.85 0.28
N VAL A 89 -15.98 26.22 1.57
CA VAL A 89 -14.90 27.03 2.14
C VAL A 89 -13.57 26.30 2.03
N CYS A 90 -13.52 25.00 2.35
CA CYS A 90 -12.32 24.17 2.15
C CYS A 90 -11.90 24.10 0.66
N PHE A 91 -12.85 23.95 -0.26
CA PHE A 91 -12.55 23.91 -1.69
C PHE A 91 -11.98 25.24 -2.23
N LEU A 92 -12.56 26.37 -1.81
CA LEU A 92 -12.14 27.70 -2.26
C LEU A 92 -10.80 28.14 -1.66
N THR A 93 -10.51 27.76 -0.41
CA THR A 93 -9.22 28.00 0.24
C THR A 93 -8.11 27.05 -0.26
N GLY A 94 -8.48 25.99 -0.98
CA GLY A 94 -7.58 24.97 -1.52
C GLY A 94 -7.31 23.80 -0.57
N LEU A 95 -7.93 23.77 0.61
CA LEU A 95 -7.85 22.64 1.54
C LEU A 95 -8.53 21.39 0.98
N SER A 96 -9.53 21.55 0.10
CA SER A 96 -10.13 20.48 -0.69
C SER A 96 -9.84 20.67 -2.17
N HIS A 97 -9.68 19.55 -2.88
CA HIS A 97 -9.47 19.49 -4.33
C HIS A 97 -10.70 18.98 -5.10
N VAL A 98 -11.76 18.57 -4.38
CA VAL A 98 -13.03 18.10 -4.95
C VAL A 98 -14.07 19.19 -4.79
N ASP A 99 -14.78 19.51 -5.88
CA ASP A 99 -15.91 20.44 -5.86
C ASP A 99 -17.11 19.80 -5.14
N PRO A 100 -17.54 20.33 -3.98
CA PRO A 100 -18.63 19.74 -3.21
C PRO A 100 -20.00 19.94 -3.84
N ILE A 101 -20.17 20.95 -4.71
CA ILE A 101 -21.43 21.21 -5.42
C ILE A 101 -21.60 20.23 -6.57
N ALA A 102 -20.57 20.09 -7.42
CA ALA A 102 -20.62 19.16 -8.55
C ALA A 102 -20.74 17.68 -8.15
N ASN A 103 -20.34 17.34 -6.92
CA ASN A 103 -20.38 15.97 -6.38
C ASN A 103 -21.51 15.73 -5.37
N ASP A 104 -22.44 16.68 -5.19
CA ASP A 104 -23.59 16.57 -4.29
C ASP A 104 -23.15 16.17 -2.86
N LEU A 105 -22.16 16.87 -2.29
CA LEU A 105 -21.59 16.54 -0.98
C LEU A 105 -22.30 17.28 0.16
N LEU A 106 -22.67 16.54 1.19
CA LEU A 106 -23.39 17.05 2.37
C LEU A 106 -22.44 17.71 3.38
N ILE A 107 -22.69 18.99 3.72
CA ILE A 107 -21.91 19.72 4.74
C ILE A 107 -22.19 19.26 6.17
N GLY A 108 -23.42 18.80 6.46
CA GLY A 108 -23.92 18.58 7.82
C GLY A 108 -23.08 17.61 8.66
N ARG A 109 -22.30 16.75 8.01
CA ARG A 109 -21.33 15.84 8.65
C ARG A 109 -20.04 16.55 9.10
N PHE A 110 -19.58 17.57 8.37
CA PHE A 110 -18.39 18.34 8.72
C PHE A 110 -18.73 19.52 9.64
N LEU A 111 -19.77 20.27 9.28
CA LEU A 111 -20.16 21.49 9.98
C LEU A 111 -21.68 21.56 10.12
N ASN A 112 -22.15 21.71 11.35
CA ASN A 112 -23.55 21.95 11.68
C ASN A 112 -23.66 22.84 12.92
N GLU A 113 -24.85 23.37 13.19
CA GLU A 113 -25.07 24.37 14.25
C GLU A 113 -24.92 23.80 15.67
N GLU A 114 -25.03 22.47 15.82
CA GLU A 114 -25.02 21.74 17.10
C GLU A 114 -23.64 21.12 17.40
N LEU A 115 -22.60 21.54 16.68
CA LEU A 115 -21.25 21.01 16.82
C LEU A 115 -20.67 21.36 18.21
N THR A 116 -20.28 20.32 18.96
CA THR A 116 -19.79 20.43 20.35
C THR A 116 -18.27 20.33 20.50
N ALA A 117 -17.55 20.00 19.42
CA ALA A 117 -16.10 19.85 19.40
C ALA A 117 -15.54 20.46 18.10
N LEU A 118 -14.25 20.80 18.10
CA LEU A 118 -13.59 21.30 16.89
C LEU A 118 -13.64 20.24 15.78
N PRO A 119 -13.93 20.63 14.52
CA PRO A 119 -13.86 19.71 13.41
C PRO A 119 -12.40 19.34 13.09
N ASP A 120 -12.20 18.15 12.51
CA ASP A 120 -10.87 17.65 12.10
C ASP A 120 -10.67 17.89 10.59
N ILE A 121 -9.52 18.45 10.20
CA ILE A 121 -9.09 18.58 8.80
C ILE A 121 -7.80 17.80 8.62
N ASP A 122 -7.93 16.64 7.98
CA ASP A 122 -6.81 15.80 7.59
C ASP A 122 -6.27 16.25 6.22
N LEU A 123 -4.94 16.34 6.10
CA LEU A 123 -4.26 16.66 4.85
C LEU A 123 -3.25 15.56 4.49
N ASP A 124 -3.39 14.99 3.30
CA ASP A 124 -2.46 14.02 2.73
C ASP A 124 -1.43 14.74 1.85
N PHE A 125 -0.14 14.46 2.06
CA PHE A 125 0.99 15.03 1.32
C PHE A 125 1.85 13.93 0.70
N PRO A 126 2.54 14.22 -0.42
CA PRO A 126 3.72 13.48 -0.82
C PRO A 126 4.75 13.39 0.32
N ARG A 127 5.49 12.28 0.39
CA ARG A 127 6.44 12.00 1.49
C ARG A 127 7.56 13.04 1.60
N ASP A 128 8.16 13.40 0.47
CA ASP A 128 9.23 14.41 0.36
C ASP A 128 8.78 15.78 0.88
N ILE A 129 7.58 16.22 0.50
CA ILE A 129 6.99 17.48 1.00
C ILE A 129 6.71 17.38 2.51
N ARG A 130 6.08 16.29 2.95
CA ARG A 130 5.75 16.08 4.37
C ARG A 130 7.00 16.10 5.25
N GLU A 131 8.08 15.48 4.80
CA GLU A 131 9.30 15.38 5.60
C GLU A 131 9.90 16.73 5.94
N LYS A 132 9.90 17.66 4.98
CA LYS A 132 10.35 19.04 5.18
C LYS A 132 9.29 19.94 5.82
N LEU A 133 8.01 19.65 5.62
CA LEU A 133 6.91 20.44 6.18
C LEU A 133 6.90 20.39 7.71
N ILE A 134 7.05 19.21 8.31
CA ILE A 134 6.95 19.06 9.78
C ILE A 134 7.92 20.00 10.55
N PRO A 135 9.24 20.02 10.25
CA PRO A 135 10.16 20.98 10.87
C PRO A 135 9.75 22.44 10.63
N ARG A 136 9.31 22.77 9.41
CA ARG A 136 8.88 24.13 9.05
C ARG A 136 7.65 24.59 9.83
N VAL A 137 6.76 23.66 10.21
CA VAL A 137 5.65 23.97 11.12
C VAL A 137 6.18 24.41 12.49
N HIS A 138 7.22 23.77 13.01
CA HIS A 138 7.83 24.17 14.28
C HIS A 138 8.47 25.57 14.20
N GLU A 139 9.11 25.89 13.08
CA GLU A 139 9.68 27.22 12.84
C GLU A 139 8.59 28.30 12.70
N ARG A 140 7.48 27.98 12.04
CA ARG A 140 6.37 28.92 11.80
C ARG A 140 5.55 29.23 13.06
N TYR A 141 5.22 28.21 13.85
CA TYR A 141 4.32 28.36 15.01
C TYR A 141 5.04 28.33 16.37
N GLY A 142 6.34 28.07 16.38
CA GLY A 142 7.18 28.01 17.58
C GLY A 142 7.43 26.58 18.05
N HIS A 143 8.70 26.26 18.33
CA HIS A 143 9.09 24.97 18.90
C HIS A 143 8.51 24.75 20.30
N ASP A 144 8.26 25.79 21.08
CA ASP A 144 7.62 25.69 22.39
C ASP A 144 6.12 25.36 22.31
N ARG A 145 5.49 25.54 21.14
CA ARG A 145 4.02 25.49 20.95
C ARG A 145 3.52 24.40 20.03
N SER A 146 4.41 23.67 19.39
CA SER A 146 4.04 22.68 18.38
C SER A 146 4.83 21.39 18.55
N ALA A 147 4.14 20.25 18.50
CA ALA A 147 4.76 18.93 18.66
C ALA A 147 3.97 17.87 17.90
N LEU A 148 4.66 16.81 17.48
CA LEU A 148 4.01 15.58 17.05
C LEU A 148 3.40 14.87 18.25
N VAL A 149 2.33 14.12 18.01
CA VAL A 149 1.66 13.32 19.03
C VAL A 149 2.39 11.98 19.21
N ALA A 150 2.40 11.45 20.44
CA ALA A 150 2.96 10.13 20.70
C ALA A 150 2.07 9.00 20.16
N ALA A 151 2.72 7.90 19.81
CA ALA A 151 2.14 6.60 19.61
C ALA A 151 2.83 5.59 20.53
N PHE A 152 2.05 4.65 21.07
CA PHE A 152 2.55 3.62 21.99
C PHE A 152 2.37 2.23 21.36
N PRO A 153 3.34 1.76 20.55
CA PRO A 153 3.36 0.37 20.11
C PRO A 153 3.36 -0.57 21.31
N THR A 154 2.45 -1.55 21.31
CA THR A 154 2.34 -2.55 22.38
C THR A 154 2.86 -3.90 21.94
N TYR A 155 3.26 -4.74 22.90
CA TYR A 155 3.63 -6.13 22.63
C TYR A 155 2.42 -6.93 22.11
N ARG A 156 2.56 -7.40 20.86
CA ARG A 156 1.68 -8.36 20.20
C ARG A 156 2.42 -9.66 19.95
N ALA A 157 1.71 -10.74 19.62
CA ALA A 157 2.26 -12.10 19.55
C ALA A 157 3.61 -12.18 18.82
N ARG A 158 3.71 -11.73 17.57
CA ARG A 158 4.96 -11.79 16.79
C ARG A 158 6.11 -10.97 17.36
N GLY A 159 5.80 -9.78 17.90
CA GLY A 159 6.80 -8.91 18.53
C GLY A 159 7.35 -9.56 19.80
N ALA A 160 6.46 -10.09 20.63
CA ALA A 160 6.80 -10.82 21.85
C ALA A 160 7.64 -12.07 21.54
N ILE A 161 7.23 -12.90 20.57
CA ILE A 161 7.97 -14.11 20.14
C ILE A 161 9.42 -13.76 19.75
N ARG A 162 9.61 -12.72 18.92
CA ARG A 162 10.93 -12.34 18.43
C ARG A 162 11.84 -11.77 19.51
N GLU A 163 11.33 -10.87 20.34
CA GLU A 163 12.17 -10.19 21.34
C GLU A 163 12.45 -11.08 22.55
N LEU A 164 11.41 -11.70 23.10
CA LEU A 164 11.55 -12.60 24.25
C LEU A 164 12.29 -13.87 23.83
N GLY A 165 12.08 -14.37 22.60
CA GLY A 165 12.82 -15.52 22.08
C GLY A 165 14.32 -15.25 21.98
N LYS A 166 14.70 -14.06 21.51
CA LYS A 166 16.10 -13.60 21.51
C LYS A 166 16.65 -13.50 22.92
N ALA A 167 15.91 -12.90 23.85
CA ALA A 167 16.33 -12.77 25.25
C ALA A 167 16.51 -14.13 25.95
N LEU A 168 15.70 -15.12 25.58
CA LEU A 168 15.82 -16.51 26.06
C LEU A 168 16.95 -17.30 25.35
N GLY A 169 17.61 -16.71 24.35
CA GLY A 169 18.68 -17.36 23.58
C GLY A 169 18.20 -18.51 22.70
N LEU A 170 16.96 -18.44 22.19
CA LEU A 170 16.43 -19.43 21.25
C LEU A 170 17.07 -19.24 19.85
N PRO A 171 17.23 -20.32 19.06
CA PRO A 171 17.78 -20.23 17.70
C PRO A 171 16.98 -19.29 16.78
N PRO A 172 17.63 -18.38 16.01
CA PRO A 172 16.93 -17.40 15.19
C PRO A 172 15.97 -17.99 14.15
N GLY A 173 16.36 -19.06 13.43
CA GLY A 173 15.50 -19.70 12.43
C GLY A 173 14.23 -20.29 13.04
N GLU A 174 14.33 -20.83 14.25
CA GLU A 174 13.21 -21.39 15.00
C GLU A 174 12.28 -20.31 15.56
N ILE A 175 12.84 -19.21 16.08
CA ILE A 175 12.06 -18.03 16.49
C ILE A 175 11.23 -17.54 15.31
N GLU A 176 11.86 -17.40 14.13
CA GLU A 176 11.17 -16.90 12.94
C GLU A 176 10.12 -17.89 12.43
N ARG A 177 10.35 -19.20 12.54
CA ARG A 177 9.35 -20.23 12.25
C ARG A 177 8.08 -20.06 13.08
N VAL A 178 8.22 -19.86 14.39
CA VAL A 178 7.08 -19.63 15.30
C VAL A 178 6.43 -18.25 15.04
N ALA A 179 7.24 -17.21 14.81
CA ALA A 179 6.71 -15.88 14.51
C ALA A 179 5.90 -15.86 13.21
N ARG A 180 6.31 -16.64 12.19
CA ARG A 180 5.59 -16.80 10.91
C ARG A 180 4.35 -17.68 11.05
N SER A 181 4.35 -18.71 11.91
CA SER A 181 3.17 -19.54 12.18
C SER A 181 2.09 -18.80 12.98
N SER A 182 2.48 -17.79 13.79
CA SER A 182 1.57 -17.05 14.67
C SER A 182 0.57 -16.13 13.97
N GLU A 183 -0.70 -16.19 14.39
CA GLU A 183 -1.84 -15.40 13.88
C GLU A 183 -1.90 -13.96 14.38
N GLY A 184 -0.99 -13.58 15.30
CA GLY A 184 -0.45 -12.23 15.33
C GLY A 184 -1.25 -11.15 16.06
N TRP A 185 -2.40 -11.47 16.67
CA TRP A 185 -3.14 -10.47 17.46
C TRP A 185 -3.05 -10.71 18.95
N ASP A 186 -3.24 -11.96 19.39
CA ASP A 186 -3.24 -12.29 20.80
C ASP A 186 -1.94 -13.00 21.21
N ALA A 187 -1.12 -12.35 22.04
CA ALA A 187 0.11 -12.97 22.53
C ALA A 187 -0.17 -14.09 23.56
N ARG A 188 -1.42 -14.29 23.98
CA ARG A 188 -1.86 -15.40 24.83
C ARG A 188 -1.92 -16.74 24.09
N GLU A 189 -1.95 -16.73 22.75
CA GLU A 189 -1.99 -17.94 21.92
C GLU A 189 -0.59 -18.46 21.55
N VAL A 190 0.49 -17.83 22.02
CA VAL A 190 1.86 -18.21 21.64
C VAL A 190 2.19 -19.66 22.02
N GLY A 191 1.59 -20.20 23.08
CA GLY A 191 1.76 -21.61 23.45
C GLY A 191 1.30 -22.57 22.34
N SER A 192 0.12 -22.35 21.76
CA SER A 192 -0.39 -23.17 20.66
C SER A 192 0.39 -22.93 19.37
N ASP A 193 0.85 -21.71 19.12
CA ASP A 193 1.71 -21.40 17.98
C ASP A 193 3.04 -22.16 18.02
N ILE A 194 3.63 -22.35 19.22
CA ILE A 194 4.83 -23.16 19.42
C ILE A 194 4.53 -24.64 19.17
N GLU A 195 3.46 -25.18 19.75
CA GLU A 195 3.06 -26.57 19.56
C GLU A 195 2.86 -26.88 18.07
N ASN A 196 2.12 -26.04 17.37
CA ASN A 196 1.86 -26.17 15.94
C ASN A 196 3.13 -26.04 15.10
N ALA A 197 4.05 -25.14 15.48
CA ALA A 197 5.28 -24.95 14.72
C ALA A 197 6.24 -26.13 14.86
N PHE A 198 6.16 -26.96 15.90
CA PHE A 198 7.09 -28.06 16.19
C PHE A 198 6.40 -29.43 16.30
N ASP A 199 5.17 -29.58 15.82
CA ASP A 199 4.37 -30.81 15.94
C ASP A 199 4.34 -31.35 17.38
N GLY A 200 4.19 -30.45 18.36
CA GLY A 200 4.15 -30.77 19.78
C GLY A 200 5.50 -31.13 20.42
N ARG A 201 6.59 -31.27 19.64
CA ARG A 201 7.92 -31.73 20.13
C ARG A 201 8.62 -30.75 21.08
N ARG A 202 8.15 -29.50 21.14
CA ARG A 202 8.73 -28.42 21.95
C ARG A 202 7.71 -27.70 22.85
N GLY A 203 6.47 -28.18 22.88
CA GLY A 203 5.45 -27.66 23.79
C GLY A 203 5.71 -28.11 25.23
N GLY A 204 5.41 -27.24 26.20
CA GLY A 204 5.26 -27.65 27.60
C GLY A 204 6.49 -27.71 28.51
N ALA A 205 7.73 -27.54 28.03
CA ALA A 205 8.92 -27.50 28.90
C ALA A 205 10.06 -26.59 28.39
N GLY A 206 10.93 -26.16 29.32
CA GLY A 206 12.15 -25.41 29.01
C GLY A 206 11.91 -23.97 28.55
N ARG A 207 12.84 -23.44 27.75
CA ARG A 207 12.83 -22.04 27.29
C ARG A 207 11.60 -21.69 26.44
N TRP A 208 11.01 -22.66 25.73
CA TRP A 208 9.80 -22.47 24.93
C TRP A 208 8.54 -22.28 25.79
N ALA A 209 8.44 -22.98 26.93
CA ALA A 209 7.35 -22.75 27.89
C ALA A 209 7.45 -21.35 28.53
N TRP A 210 8.66 -20.91 28.86
CA TRP A 210 8.91 -19.54 29.32
C TRP A 210 8.53 -18.50 28.27
N LEU A 211 8.83 -18.75 27.00
CA LEU A 211 8.43 -17.86 25.91
C LEU A 211 6.91 -17.67 25.85
N ALA A 212 6.14 -18.76 25.90
CA ALA A 212 4.68 -18.71 25.87
C ALA A 212 4.11 -17.90 27.05
N ARG A 213 4.62 -18.17 28.26
CA ARG A 213 4.19 -17.46 29.47
C ARG A 213 4.52 -15.97 29.41
N LEU A 214 5.77 -15.62 29.13
CA LEU A 214 6.22 -14.23 29.09
C LEU A 214 5.54 -13.45 27.97
N ALA A 215 5.26 -14.08 26.83
CA ALA A 215 4.53 -13.45 25.74
C ALA A 215 3.09 -13.11 26.14
N ALA A 216 2.40 -13.99 26.88
CA ALA A 216 1.07 -13.75 27.41
C ALA A 216 1.07 -12.63 28.46
N GLU A 217 2.03 -12.63 29.39
CA GLU A 217 2.18 -11.59 30.41
C GLU A 217 2.54 -10.22 29.81
N ALA A 218 3.35 -10.20 28.74
CA ALA A 218 3.72 -8.97 28.06
C ALA A 218 2.61 -8.37 27.18
N HIS A 219 1.54 -9.13 26.88
CA HIS A 219 0.52 -8.70 25.94
C HIS A 219 -0.10 -7.34 26.29
N GLY A 220 -0.03 -6.40 25.36
CA GLY A 220 -0.61 -5.07 25.55
C GLY A 220 0.26 -4.09 26.34
N LEU A 221 1.38 -4.52 26.93
CA LEU A 221 2.34 -3.61 27.54
C LEU A 221 2.95 -2.69 26.47
N PRO A 222 3.17 -1.39 26.77
CA PRO A 222 3.85 -0.47 25.86
C PRO A 222 5.32 -0.89 25.71
N ARG A 223 5.82 -0.90 24.47
CA ARG A 223 7.19 -1.32 24.15
C ARG A 223 8.17 -0.15 24.17
N HIS A 224 7.80 0.96 23.52
CA HIS A 224 8.59 2.20 23.48
C HIS A 224 7.68 3.36 23.09
N LEU A 225 8.14 4.59 23.30
CA LEU A 225 7.52 5.79 22.75
C LEU A 225 7.86 5.92 21.27
N SER A 226 6.87 6.11 20.41
CA SER A 226 7.05 6.36 18.98
C SER A 226 6.35 7.66 18.59
N GLN A 227 6.74 8.25 17.46
CA GLN A 227 5.97 9.31 16.82
C GLN A 227 4.69 8.74 16.17
N HIS A 228 3.58 9.47 16.25
CA HIS A 228 2.40 9.21 15.44
C HIS A 228 2.70 9.53 13.96
N SER A 229 2.14 8.78 13.03
CA SER A 229 2.38 8.93 11.59
C SER A 229 1.83 10.21 10.95
N GLY A 230 1.21 11.12 11.71
CA GLY A 230 0.64 12.33 11.14
C GLY A 230 0.12 13.35 12.15
N GLY A 231 -0.34 12.89 13.32
CA GLY A 231 -0.87 13.76 14.36
C GLY A 231 0.15 14.76 14.86
N MET A 232 -0.19 16.03 14.70
CA MET A 232 0.54 17.18 15.20
C MET A 232 -0.43 18.08 15.97
N ILE A 233 0.08 18.74 17.00
CA ILE A 233 -0.68 19.74 17.75
C ILE A 233 -0.01 21.10 17.65
N VAL A 234 -0.85 22.14 17.67
CA VAL A 234 -0.43 23.54 17.78
C VAL A 234 -1.20 24.17 18.95
N ALA A 235 -0.47 24.81 19.86
CA ALA A 235 -1.03 25.43 21.06
C ALA A 235 -0.83 26.95 21.06
N THR A 236 -1.72 27.64 21.77
CA THR A 236 -1.63 29.10 21.98
C THR A 236 -0.67 29.48 23.11
N ARG A 237 -0.30 28.51 23.96
CA ARG A 237 0.65 28.62 25.09
C ARG A 237 1.74 27.56 24.95
N PRO A 238 2.90 27.70 25.64
CA PRO A 238 3.93 26.68 25.66
C PRO A 238 3.37 25.30 26.04
N LEU A 239 3.72 24.26 25.29
CA LEU A 239 3.26 22.89 25.50
C LEU A 239 3.73 22.33 26.84
N ILE A 240 4.92 22.72 27.28
CA ILE A 240 5.52 22.29 28.56
C ILE A 240 4.71 22.71 29.79
N ASP A 241 3.83 23.69 29.67
CA ASP A 241 2.91 24.08 30.75
C ASP A 241 1.81 23.02 30.97
N CYS A 242 1.63 22.11 30.01
CA CYS A 242 0.60 21.08 30.01
C CYS A 242 1.19 19.66 30.03
N CYS A 243 2.15 19.37 29.15
CA CYS A 243 2.72 18.04 28.97
C CYS A 243 4.18 18.11 28.53
N PRO A 244 5.07 17.23 29.05
CA PRO A 244 6.45 17.14 28.60
C PRO A 244 6.58 16.86 27.10
N ILE A 245 7.56 17.52 26.49
CA ILE A 245 7.98 17.31 25.10
C ILE A 245 9.37 16.67 25.09
N VAL A 246 9.60 15.75 24.15
CA VAL A 246 10.89 15.10 23.95
C VAL A 246 11.32 15.22 22.49
N PRO A 247 12.63 15.38 22.21
CA PRO A 247 13.14 15.28 20.85
C PRO A 247 12.78 13.92 20.23
N ALA A 248 12.39 13.93 18.95
CA ALA A 248 12.22 12.70 18.19
C ALA A 248 13.59 12.16 17.73
N ALA A 249 13.61 10.91 17.28
CA ALA A 249 14.82 10.33 16.66
C ALA A 249 15.20 11.02 15.33
N MET A 250 14.23 11.63 14.65
CA MET A 250 14.46 12.41 13.43
C MET A 250 14.78 13.84 13.80
N GLU A 251 15.85 14.38 13.21
CA GLU A 251 16.31 15.75 13.44
C GLU A 251 15.21 16.78 13.14
N GLY A 252 15.17 17.85 13.94
CA GLY A 252 14.19 18.93 13.81
C GLY A 252 12.76 18.58 14.22
N ARG A 253 12.51 17.39 14.78
CA ARG A 253 11.17 16.96 15.25
C ARG A 253 11.13 16.75 16.75
N GLN A 254 9.94 16.95 17.34
CA GLN A 254 9.67 16.71 18.75
C GLN A 254 8.28 16.10 18.96
N ILE A 255 8.13 15.38 20.07
CA ILE A 255 6.95 14.58 20.39
C ILE A 255 6.42 15.01 21.77
N VAL A 256 5.12 15.25 21.88
CA VAL A 256 4.43 15.36 23.17
C VAL A 256 4.15 13.96 23.72
N GLN A 257 4.36 13.73 25.01
CA GLN A 257 4.21 12.40 25.61
C GLN A 257 2.76 11.89 25.71
N TRP A 258 1.80 12.61 25.14
CA TRP A 258 0.39 12.23 25.06
C TRP A 258 0.03 11.66 23.69
N ASP A 259 -0.89 10.71 23.68
CA ASP A 259 -1.46 10.18 22.45
C ASP A 259 -2.55 11.11 21.88
N LYS A 260 -3.08 10.73 20.71
CA LYS A 260 -4.03 11.55 19.94
C LYS A 260 -5.31 11.83 20.73
N ASP A 261 -5.80 10.83 21.45
CA ASP A 261 -7.05 10.94 22.19
C ASP A 261 -6.85 11.83 23.43
N SER A 262 -5.75 11.66 24.16
CA SER A 262 -5.39 12.50 25.31
C SER A 262 -5.18 13.97 24.91
N CYS A 263 -4.54 14.22 23.76
CA CYS A 263 -4.39 15.58 23.22
C CYS A 263 -5.73 16.20 22.83
N SER A 264 -6.66 15.40 22.29
CA SER A 264 -8.01 15.86 21.95
C SER A 264 -8.82 16.19 23.20
N ASP A 265 -8.74 15.35 24.24
CA ASP A 265 -9.42 15.57 25.53
C ASP A 265 -8.90 16.84 26.22
N ALA A 266 -7.61 17.16 26.05
CA ALA A 266 -7.01 18.41 26.51
C ALA A 266 -7.42 19.65 25.69
N GLY A 267 -8.18 19.48 24.60
CA GLY A 267 -8.67 20.56 23.76
C GLY A 267 -7.61 21.18 22.84
N PHE A 268 -6.51 20.48 22.58
CA PHE A 268 -5.51 20.98 21.64
C PHE A 268 -6.04 21.04 20.21
N LEU A 269 -5.61 22.06 19.46
CA LEU A 269 -5.82 22.07 18.03
C LEU A 269 -4.93 21.00 17.39
N LYS A 270 -5.58 20.02 16.77
CA LYS A 270 -4.94 18.91 16.11
C LYS A 270 -4.93 19.12 14.59
N ILE A 271 -3.81 18.78 13.97
CA ILE A 271 -3.62 18.78 12.52
C ILE A 271 -2.98 17.44 12.15
N ASP A 272 -3.61 16.69 11.25
CA ASP A 272 -3.02 15.45 10.73
C ASP A 272 -2.31 15.73 9.40
N LEU A 273 -0.97 15.70 9.43
CA LEU A 273 -0.10 15.80 8.25
C LEU A 273 0.32 14.39 7.82
N LEU A 274 -0.46 13.78 6.93
CA LEU A 274 -0.30 12.39 6.52
C LEU A 274 0.59 12.26 5.29
N GLY A 275 1.41 11.21 5.24
CA GLY A 275 2.20 10.87 4.06
C GLY A 275 1.47 9.82 3.22
N LEU A 276 1.12 10.15 1.98
CA LEU A 276 0.41 9.24 1.08
C LEU A 276 1.31 8.84 -0.10
N GLY A 277 1.84 7.61 -0.05
CA GLY A 277 2.81 7.14 -1.06
C GLY A 277 2.30 7.14 -2.50
N MET A 278 1.00 6.95 -2.71
CA MET A 278 0.41 7.08 -4.04
C MET A 278 0.46 8.51 -4.58
N LEU A 279 0.35 9.55 -3.72
CA LEU A 279 0.55 10.92 -4.18
C LEU A 279 1.99 11.10 -4.67
N SER A 280 2.97 10.62 -3.92
CA SER A 280 4.36 10.63 -4.37
C SER A 280 4.55 9.91 -5.71
N ALA A 281 3.94 8.73 -5.90
CA ALA A 281 4.05 7.97 -7.15
C ALA A 281 3.41 8.71 -8.33
N VAL A 282 2.25 9.33 -8.11
CA VAL A 282 1.54 10.11 -9.14
C VAL A 282 2.32 11.38 -9.50
N GLU A 283 2.85 12.11 -8.53
CA GLU A 283 3.67 13.31 -8.80
C GLU A 283 4.96 12.96 -9.55
N ARG A 284 5.64 11.90 -9.13
CA ARG A 284 6.84 11.39 -9.78
C ARG A 284 6.55 10.92 -11.21
N SER A 285 5.37 10.35 -11.45
CA SER A 285 4.96 9.94 -12.80
C SER A 285 4.83 11.15 -13.73
N VAL A 286 4.17 12.23 -13.27
CA VAL A 286 4.03 13.48 -14.05
C VAL A 286 5.40 14.08 -14.38
N GLU A 287 6.32 14.07 -13.41
CA GLU A 287 7.69 14.54 -13.62
C GLU A 287 8.47 13.66 -14.62
N LEU A 288 8.37 12.34 -14.50
CA LEU A 288 8.99 11.41 -15.44
C LEU A 288 8.44 11.59 -16.85
N ILE A 289 7.12 11.71 -17.03
CA ILE A 289 6.47 11.93 -18.34
C ILE A 289 7.00 13.21 -19.00
N SER A 290 7.11 14.30 -18.24
CA SER A 290 7.67 15.55 -18.77
C SER A 290 9.14 15.39 -19.18
N ARG A 291 9.95 14.72 -18.36
CA ARG A 291 11.38 14.52 -18.66
C ARG A 291 11.62 13.59 -19.85
N THR A 292 10.82 12.52 -19.98
CA THR A 292 11.07 11.46 -20.97
C THR A 292 10.35 11.70 -22.30
N ARG A 293 9.16 12.31 -22.25
CA ARG A 293 8.31 12.55 -23.43
C ARG A 293 8.18 14.03 -23.80
N GLY A 294 8.57 14.95 -22.92
CA GLY A 294 8.35 16.39 -23.12
C GLY A 294 6.89 16.81 -22.96
N GLU A 295 6.06 15.98 -22.34
CA GLU A 295 4.62 16.22 -22.16
C GLU A 295 4.31 16.76 -20.75
N GLU A 296 3.55 17.85 -20.66
CA GLU A 296 3.10 18.40 -19.38
C GLU A 296 1.68 17.91 -19.04
N VAL A 297 1.57 17.04 -18.04
CA VAL A 297 0.29 16.47 -17.61
C VAL A 297 -0.28 17.24 -16.41
N ASP A 298 -1.38 17.96 -16.63
CA ASP A 298 -2.19 18.52 -15.55
C ASP A 298 -3.30 17.54 -15.15
N LEU A 299 -3.09 16.83 -14.04
CA LEU A 299 -4.03 15.85 -13.50
C LEU A 299 -5.41 16.42 -13.11
N SER A 300 -5.54 17.75 -12.97
CA SER A 300 -6.84 18.38 -12.73
C SER A 300 -7.68 18.54 -14.00
N ARG A 301 -7.07 18.37 -15.18
CA ARG A 301 -7.68 18.58 -16.50
C ARG A 301 -7.75 17.33 -17.36
N ILE A 302 -7.34 16.17 -16.85
CA ILE A 302 -7.51 14.91 -17.58
C ILE A 302 -9.00 14.63 -17.85
N PRO A 303 -9.35 13.95 -18.96
CA PRO A 303 -10.72 13.56 -19.22
C PRO A 303 -11.21 12.58 -18.14
N TYR A 304 -12.40 12.84 -17.57
CA TYR A 304 -13.03 11.97 -16.56
C TYR A 304 -14.04 10.97 -17.18
N ASP A 305 -14.11 10.94 -18.50
CA ASP A 305 -14.97 10.12 -19.35
C ASP A 305 -14.16 9.21 -20.30
N ASP A 306 -12.87 8.97 -20.01
CA ASP A 306 -11.97 8.16 -20.86
C ASP A 306 -12.37 6.67 -20.86
N PRO A 307 -12.82 6.11 -22.00
CA PRO A 307 -13.31 4.72 -22.06
C PRO A 307 -12.25 3.69 -21.70
N ALA A 308 -10.99 3.90 -22.11
CA ALA A 308 -9.90 2.95 -21.86
C ALA A 308 -9.59 2.84 -20.36
N THR A 309 -9.63 3.96 -19.64
CA THR A 309 -9.49 3.96 -18.18
C THR A 309 -10.62 3.18 -17.50
N TYR A 310 -11.88 3.40 -17.90
CA TYR A 310 -12.98 2.64 -17.32
C TYR A 310 -12.94 1.16 -17.71
N GLU A 311 -12.58 0.81 -18.93
CA GLU A 311 -12.43 -0.59 -19.36
C GLU A 311 -11.40 -1.33 -18.49
N CYS A 312 -10.25 -0.70 -18.24
CA CYS A 312 -9.23 -1.21 -17.32
C CYS A 312 -9.77 -1.43 -15.89
N ILE A 313 -10.60 -0.53 -15.39
CA ILE A 313 -11.25 -0.68 -14.07
C ILE A 313 -12.27 -1.82 -14.10
N GLN A 314 -13.08 -1.92 -15.16
CA GLN A 314 -14.15 -2.89 -15.30
C GLN A 314 -13.64 -4.33 -15.54
N SER A 315 -12.46 -4.48 -16.15
CA SER A 315 -11.74 -5.74 -16.30
C SER A 315 -10.94 -6.14 -15.04
N ALA A 316 -10.98 -5.29 -14.01
CA ALA A 316 -10.25 -5.42 -12.75
C ALA A 316 -8.72 -5.52 -12.90
N GLU A 317 -8.18 -4.93 -13.97
CA GLU A 317 -6.74 -4.79 -14.17
C GLU A 317 -6.19 -3.60 -13.36
N THR A 318 -6.32 -3.68 -12.03
CA THR A 318 -6.06 -2.55 -11.11
C THR A 318 -4.90 -2.82 -10.16
N THR A 319 -4.00 -3.76 -10.47
CA THR A 319 -2.79 -4.00 -9.69
C THR A 319 -1.91 -2.74 -9.66
N GLY A 320 -1.51 -2.30 -8.46
CA GLY A 320 -0.72 -1.07 -8.26
C GLY A 320 -1.52 0.23 -8.34
N VAL A 321 -2.84 0.18 -8.57
CA VAL A 321 -3.73 1.35 -8.60
C VAL A 321 -4.26 1.67 -7.20
N PHE A 322 -4.53 2.95 -6.90
CA PHE A 322 -4.99 3.34 -5.58
C PHE A 322 -6.38 2.77 -5.21
N GLN A 323 -6.50 2.15 -4.02
CA GLN A 323 -7.75 1.73 -3.32
C GLN A 323 -8.55 0.61 -3.97
N ILE A 324 -8.57 0.50 -5.31
CA ILE A 324 -9.34 -0.51 -6.05
C ILE A 324 -8.50 -1.73 -6.47
N GLU A 325 -7.35 -1.93 -5.81
CA GLU A 325 -6.35 -2.97 -6.12
C GLU A 325 -6.48 -4.25 -5.29
N SER A 326 -7.29 -4.23 -4.21
CA SER A 326 -7.47 -5.41 -3.36
C SER A 326 -8.31 -6.47 -4.07
N ARG A 327 -8.11 -7.74 -3.76
CA ARG A 327 -8.90 -8.84 -4.35
C ARG A 327 -10.41 -8.64 -4.23
N ALA A 328 -10.91 -8.31 -3.05
CA ALA A 328 -12.34 -8.12 -2.84
C ALA A 328 -12.87 -6.91 -3.64
N GLN A 329 -12.04 -5.88 -3.83
CA GLN A 329 -12.34 -4.75 -4.73
C GLN A 329 -12.41 -5.21 -6.19
N MET A 330 -11.38 -5.90 -6.68
CA MET A 330 -11.34 -6.47 -8.03
C MET A 330 -12.52 -7.40 -8.33
N GLN A 331 -12.88 -8.28 -7.38
CA GLN A 331 -14.06 -9.15 -7.53
C GLN A 331 -15.37 -8.37 -7.63
N SER A 332 -15.47 -7.25 -6.91
CA SER A 332 -16.62 -6.36 -7.00
C SER A 332 -16.64 -5.62 -8.33
N LEU A 333 -15.50 -5.20 -8.90
CA LEU A 333 -15.41 -4.47 -10.16
C LEU A 333 -16.07 -5.21 -11.33
N TYR A 334 -15.89 -6.54 -11.43
CA TYR A 334 -16.56 -7.36 -12.44
C TYR A 334 -18.09 -7.27 -12.37
N ARG A 335 -18.64 -7.06 -11.17
CA ARG A 335 -20.09 -7.01 -10.93
C ARG A 335 -20.62 -5.58 -11.04
N THR A 336 -19.92 -4.61 -10.48
CA THR A 336 -20.33 -3.20 -10.43
C THR A 336 -20.02 -2.45 -11.71
N ARG A 337 -18.99 -2.84 -12.47
CA ARG A 337 -18.47 -2.19 -13.69
C ARG A 337 -18.61 -0.65 -13.70
N PRO A 338 -17.83 0.09 -12.90
CA PRO A 338 -17.96 1.55 -12.80
C PRO A 338 -17.85 2.25 -14.17
N GLU A 339 -18.70 3.25 -14.44
CA GLU A 339 -18.75 3.98 -15.73
C GLU A 339 -18.48 5.49 -15.56
N ASN A 340 -18.38 5.98 -14.32
CA ASN A 340 -18.12 7.38 -13.99
C ASN A 340 -17.47 7.51 -12.60
N LEU A 341 -17.03 8.72 -12.23
CA LEU A 341 -16.41 9.00 -10.92
C LEU A 341 -17.34 8.73 -9.72
N LYS A 342 -18.66 8.89 -9.87
CA LYS A 342 -19.62 8.58 -8.79
C LYS A 342 -19.65 7.07 -8.51
N ASP A 343 -19.60 6.25 -9.55
CA ASP A 343 -19.51 4.79 -9.41
C ASP A 343 -18.18 4.37 -8.75
N ILE A 344 -17.06 5.01 -9.10
CA ILE A 344 -15.76 4.74 -8.44
C ILE A 344 -15.82 5.15 -6.96
N THR A 345 -16.46 6.27 -6.65
CA THR A 345 -16.67 6.75 -5.27
C THR A 345 -17.43 5.70 -4.44
N ILE A 346 -18.46 5.09 -5.03
CA ILE A 346 -19.20 3.98 -4.41
C ILE A 346 -18.29 2.74 -4.29
N GLN A 347 -17.51 2.40 -5.32
CA GLN A 347 -16.60 1.26 -5.31
C GLN A 347 -15.60 1.30 -4.13
N VAL A 348 -15.02 2.47 -3.85
CA VAL A 348 -14.11 2.68 -2.72
C VAL A 348 -14.81 2.49 -1.36
N ALA A 349 -16.13 2.70 -1.31
CA ALA A 349 -16.94 2.60 -0.09
C ALA A 349 -17.48 1.19 0.18
N ILE A 350 -17.85 0.42 -0.84
CA ILE A 350 -18.64 -0.81 -0.69
C ILE A 350 -17.87 -2.02 -0.13
N VAL A 351 -16.58 -2.18 -0.47
CA VAL A 351 -15.82 -3.38 -0.07
C VAL A 351 -15.21 -3.18 1.32
N ARG A 352 -16.07 -3.25 2.34
CA ARG A 352 -15.72 -3.11 3.76
C ARG A 352 -16.57 -4.07 4.60
N PRO A 353 -16.10 -4.48 5.80
CA PRO A 353 -16.81 -5.41 6.65
C PRO A 353 -18.28 -5.07 6.89
N GLY A 354 -18.64 -3.79 7.08
CA GLY A 354 -20.02 -3.48 7.42
C GLY A 354 -21.01 -3.22 6.31
N PRO A 355 -20.71 -2.59 5.17
CA PRO A 355 -21.62 -2.64 4.03
C PRO A 355 -21.98 -4.09 3.63
N ILE A 356 -21.04 -5.03 3.81
CA ILE A 356 -21.25 -6.47 3.61
C ILE A 356 -22.14 -7.06 4.70
N GLN A 357 -21.87 -6.78 5.99
CA GLN A 357 -22.67 -7.28 7.12
C GLN A 357 -24.07 -6.65 7.22
N GLY A 358 -24.20 -5.38 6.80
CA GLY A 358 -25.43 -4.60 6.77
C GLY A 358 -26.33 -4.91 5.58
N GLY A 359 -25.95 -5.88 4.74
CA GLY A 359 -26.78 -6.37 3.63
C GLY A 359 -27.01 -5.37 2.50
N ALA A 360 -26.35 -4.21 2.48
CA ALA A 360 -26.58 -3.15 1.49
C ALA A 360 -25.82 -3.35 0.17
N VAL A 361 -24.72 -4.11 0.18
CA VAL A 361 -23.86 -4.31 -1.00
C VAL A 361 -24.53 -5.17 -2.08
N ASN A 362 -25.16 -6.29 -1.71
CA ASN A 362 -25.80 -7.18 -2.68
C ASN A 362 -26.97 -6.51 -3.42
N PRO A 363 -27.90 -5.81 -2.73
CA PRO A 363 -28.97 -5.06 -3.39
C PRO A 363 -28.44 -4.01 -4.38
N TYR A 364 -27.41 -3.25 -4.01
CA TYR A 364 -26.80 -2.28 -4.93
C TYR A 364 -26.27 -2.97 -6.19
N ILE A 365 -25.49 -4.04 -6.04
CA ILE A 365 -24.92 -4.77 -7.16
C ILE A 365 -26.01 -5.37 -8.06
N GLU A 366 -27.01 -6.03 -7.47
CA GLU A 366 -28.12 -6.64 -8.21
C GLU A 366 -28.92 -5.60 -8.99
N ARG A 367 -29.26 -4.47 -8.36
CA ARG A 367 -29.98 -3.37 -9.01
C ARG A 367 -29.15 -2.75 -10.13
N ARG A 368 -27.83 -2.58 -9.93
CA ARG A 368 -26.93 -2.09 -10.97
C ARG A 368 -26.85 -3.05 -12.16
N GLN A 369 -26.76 -4.36 -11.90
CA GLN A 369 -26.76 -5.38 -12.95
C GLN A 369 -28.09 -5.40 -13.71
N ARG A 370 -29.22 -5.26 -13.01
CA ARG A 370 -30.55 -5.16 -13.65
C ARG A 370 -30.67 -3.93 -14.53
N LEU A 371 -30.25 -2.75 -14.06
CA LEU A 371 -30.27 -1.50 -14.85
C LEU A 371 -29.44 -1.60 -16.14
N ARG A 372 -28.40 -2.43 -16.17
CA ARG A 372 -27.64 -2.67 -17.40
C ARG A 372 -28.36 -3.54 -18.41
N VAL A 373 -29.15 -4.50 -17.94
CA VAL A 373 -29.92 -5.41 -18.80
C VAL A 373 -31.22 -4.73 -19.26
N ASP A 374 -31.85 -4.00 -18.34
CA ASP A 374 -33.11 -3.28 -18.52
C ASP A 374 -32.95 -1.85 -17.99
N PRO A 375 -32.64 -0.87 -18.86
CA PRO A 375 -32.55 0.54 -18.49
C PRO A 375 -33.88 1.14 -17.99
N GLU A 376 -35.03 0.52 -18.26
CA GLU A 376 -36.34 0.96 -17.77
C GLU A 376 -36.66 0.43 -16.36
N TYR A 377 -35.79 -0.42 -15.79
CA TYR A 377 -35.95 -0.97 -14.45
C TYR A 377 -36.08 0.15 -13.41
N LYS A 378 -37.24 0.20 -12.75
CA LYS A 378 -37.48 1.14 -11.65
C LYS A 378 -36.89 0.61 -10.36
N VAL A 379 -35.94 1.37 -9.81
CA VAL A 379 -35.34 1.07 -8.51
C VAL A 379 -36.43 1.13 -7.43
N PRO A 380 -36.61 0.07 -6.62
CA PRO A 380 -37.57 0.10 -5.53
C PRO A 380 -37.03 0.95 -4.37
N TYR A 381 -37.84 1.90 -3.91
CA TYR A 381 -37.63 2.67 -2.70
C TYR A 381 -38.77 2.39 -1.72
N GLU A 382 -38.48 2.27 -0.43
CA GLU A 382 -39.53 2.07 0.60
C GLU A 382 -40.50 3.25 0.64
N HIS A 383 -40.02 4.48 0.40
CA HIS A 383 -40.85 5.68 0.35
C HIS A 383 -40.31 6.70 -0.66
N PRO A 384 -41.16 7.46 -1.38
CA PRO A 384 -40.70 8.46 -2.37
C PRO A 384 -39.75 9.52 -1.81
N SER A 385 -39.87 9.87 -0.53
CA SER A 385 -38.96 10.83 0.11
C SER A 385 -37.51 10.35 0.21
N LEU A 386 -37.25 9.04 0.05
CA LEU A 386 -35.92 8.46 0.13
C LEU A 386 -35.18 8.52 -1.22
N GLU A 387 -35.92 8.68 -2.33
CA GLU A 387 -35.35 8.69 -3.67
C GLU A 387 -34.24 9.75 -3.83
N PRO A 388 -34.44 11.03 -3.44
CA PRO A 388 -33.38 12.04 -3.60
C PRO A 388 -32.06 11.68 -2.91
N ALA A 389 -32.11 11.07 -1.72
CA ALA A 389 -30.94 10.71 -0.93
C ALA A 389 -30.26 9.40 -1.41
N LEU A 390 -31.05 8.46 -1.93
CA LEU A 390 -30.58 7.11 -2.25
C LEU A 390 -30.49 6.81 -3.75
N ARG A 391 -30.86 7.74 -4.62
CA ARG A 391 -30.84 7.56 -6.08
C ARG A 391 -29.48 7.14 -6.60
N GLU A 392 -28.41 7.79 -6.13
CA GLU A 392 -27.05 7.49 -6.57
C GLU A 392 -26.59 6.07 -6.20
N THR A 393 -27.09 5.54 -5.08
CA THR A 393 -26.77 4.21 -4.56
C THR A 393 -27.90 3.21 -4.79
N LEU A 394 -28.78 3.51 -5.75
CA LEU A 394 -29.86 2.64 -6.19
C LEU A 394 -30.71 2.12 -5.03
N GLY A 395 -31.10 3.00 -4.10
CA GLY A 395 -31.97 2.66 -2.97
C GLY A 395 -31.26 1.92 -1.82
N SER A 396 -29.93 1.92 -1.77
CA SER A 396 -29.14 1.25 -0.70
C SER A 396 -28.34 2.28 0.11
N ILE A 397 -28.26 2.13 1.43
CA ILE A 397 -27.46 3.05 2.27
C ILE A 397 -26.00 2.58 2.25
N ILE A 398 -25.13 3.33 1.59
CA ILE A 398 -23.68 3.04 1.46
C ILE A 398 -22.84 4.08 2.19
N PHE A 399 -23.29 5.34 2.22
CA PHE A 399 -22.54 6.43 2.83
C PHE A 399 -23.11 6.85 4.19
N GLN A 400 -22.22 7.36 5.05
CA GLN A 400 -22.62 7.97 6.33
C GLN A 400 -23.56 9.16 6.13
N ASP A 401 -23.31 9.93 5.08
CA ASP A 401 -24.08 11.12 4.71
C ASP A 401 -25.54 10.75 4.39
N GLN A 402 -25.77 9.58 3.79
CA GLN A 402 -27.11 9.09 3.47
C GLN A 402 -27.93 8.75 4.72
N VAL A 403 -27.31 8.33 5.82
CA VAL A 403 -28.02 8.16 7.10
C VAL A 403 -28.59 9.51 7.58
N ILE A 404 -27.80 10.57 7.44
CA ILE A 404 -28.20 11.93 7.82
C ILE A 404 -29.33 12.40 6.90
N GLU A 405 -29.16 12.26 5.59
CA GLU A 405 -30.16 12.65 4.60
C GLU A 405 -31.48 11.89 4.76
N VAL A 406 -31.44 10.58 5.01
CA VAL A 406 -32.63 9.76 5.26
C VAL A 406 -33.35 10.22 6.53
N ALA A 407 -32.63 10.49 7.62
CA ALA A 407 -33.24 10.95 8.87
C ALA A 407 -33.91 12.33 8.70
N ILE A 408 -33.33 13.24 7.93
CA ILE A 408 -33.93 14.55 7.64
C ILE A 408 -35.14 14.39 6.71
N ALA A 409 -34.98 13.66 5.61
CA ALA A 409 -36.01 13.52 4.58
C ALA A 409 -37.23 12.74 5.08
N PHE A 410 -37.02 11.62 5.75
CA PHE A 410 -38.07 10.71 6.19
C PHE A 410 -38.60 11.05 7.60
N ALA A 411 -37.73 11.22 8.60
CA ALA A 411 -38.17 11.47 9.98
C ALA A 411 -38.29 12.96 10.35
N GLY A 412 -37.81 13.88 9.51
CA GLY A 412 -37.87 15.32 9.79
C GLY A 412 -36.90 15.79 10.88
N PHE A 413 -35.80 15.07 11.10
CA PHE A 413 -34.77 15.46 12.06
C PHE A 413 -34.07 16.76 11.63
N SER A 414 -33.56 17.51 12.62
CA SER A 414 -32.55 18.55 12.35
C SER A 414 -31.24 17.91 11.86
N PRO A 415 -30.37 18.65 11.15
CA PRO A 415 -29.03 18.15 10.79
C PRO A 415 -28.21 17.69 12.00
N GLY A 416 -28.33 18.35 13.15
CA GLY A 416 -27.62 17.97 14.37
C GLY A 416 -28.21 16.74 15.06
N GLU A 417 -29.53 16.58 15.06
CA GLU A 417 -30.20 15.36 15.53
C GLU A 417 -29.82 14.14 14.69
N ALA A 418 -29.77 14.31 13.37
CA ALA A 418 -29.39 13.28 12.42
C ALA A 418 -27.91 12.88 12.56
N GLU A 419 -27.01 13.85 12.74
CA GLU A 419 -25.61 13.58 13.08
C GLU A 419 -25.47 12.92 14.47
N GLY A 420 -26.29 13.33 15.43
CA GLY A 420 -26.39 12.70 16.76
C GLY A 420 -26.74 11.22 16.69
N LEU A 421 -27.75 10.86 15.88
CA LEU A 421 -28.12 9.48 15.59
C LEU A 421 -26.95 8.69 14.98
N ARG A 422 -26.28 9.25 13.96
CA ARG A 422 -25.10 8.61 13.33
C ARG A 422 -23.95 8.39 14.32
N ARG A 423 -23.67 9.36 15.21
CA ARG A 423 -22.66 9.24 16.27
C ARG A 423 -23.03 8.17 17.28
N ALA A 424 -24.29 8.09 17.69
CA ALA A 424 -24.80 7.05 18.59
C ALA A 424 -24.64 5.65 17.97
N MET A 425 -24.82 5.50 16.66
CA MET A 425 -24.59 4.25 15.93
C MET A 425 -23.11 3.85 15.78
N SER A 426 -22.17 4.77 16.00
CA SER A 426 -20.73 4.51 15.85
C SER A 426 -20.06 4.09 17.16
N ARG A 427 -20.72 4.29 18.32
CA ARG A 427 -20.16 3.96 19.64
C ARG A 427 -20.53 2.53 20.04
N LYS A 428 -19.56 1.75 20.54
CA LYS A 428 -19.73 0.33 20.93
C LYS A 428 -20.63 0.10 22.17
N ARG A 429 -21.22 1.14 22.78
CA ARG A 429 -21.92 1.08 24.09
C ARG A 429 -23.06 2.10 24.20
N SER A 430 -23.99 2.13 23.24
CA SER A 430 -25.03 3.18 23.16
C SER A 430 -26.41 2.69 22.76
N ASP A 431 -26.78 1.45 23.11
CA ASP A 431 -28.08 0.88 22.77
C ASP A 431 -29.25 1.75 23.27
N ALA A 432 -29.16 2.27 24.50
CA ALA A 432 -30.16 3.17 25.06
C ALA A 432 -30.30 4.50 24.29
N ALA A 433 -29.21 5.03 23.75
CA ALA A 433 -29.25 6.26 22.95
C ALA A 433 -29.85 5.98 21.56
N ILE A 434 -29.52 4.84 20.95
CA ILE A 434 -30.08 4.42 19.66
C ILE A 434 -31.60 4.23 19.77
N GLU A 435 -32.06 3.58 20.84
CA GLU A 435 -33.48 3.40 21.15
C GLU A 435 -34.22 4.73 21.34
N ALA A 436 -33.59 5.72 22.00
CA ALA A 436 -34.17 7.04 22.14
C ALA A 436 -34.35 7.75 20.79
N TYR A 437 -33.37 7.64 19.89
CA TYR A 437 -33.50 8.19 18.54
C TYR A 437 -34.47 7.38 17.67
N HIS A 438 -34.58 6.06 17.85
CA HIS A 438 -35.54 5.21 17.15
C HIS A 438 -36.98 5.67 17.36
N ARG A 439 -37.40 5.85 18.62
CA ARG A 439 -38.76 6.34 18.93
C ARG A 439 -39.05 7.70 18.31
N ARG A 440 -38.06 8.59 18.34
CA ARG A 440 -38.16 9.91 17.70
C ARG A 440 -38.25 9.82 16.19
N PHE A 441 -37.52 8.88 15.59
CA PHE A 441 -37.49 8.63 14.15
C PHE A 441 -38.86 8.15 13.66
N VAL A 442 -39.45 7.16 14.33
CA VAL A 442 -40.78 6.62 14.02
C VAL A 442 -41.86 7.69 14.18
N ALA A 443 -41.89 8.38 15.33
CA ALA A 443 -42.86 9.46 15.58
C ALA A 443 -42.68 10.65 14.60
N GLY A 444 -41.46 10.92 14.16
CA GLY A 444 -41.15 11.92 13.14
C GLY A 444 -41.71 11.54 11.77
N ALA A 445 -41.47 10.29 11.35
CA ALA A 445 -41.96 9.76 10.08
C ALA A 445 -43.49 9.74 10.01
N GLN A 446 -44.15 9.27 11.07
CA GLN A 446 -45.61 9.26 11.19
C GLN A 446 -46.19 10.69 11.09
N ARG A 447 -45.60 11.66 11.79
CA ARG A 447 -46.07 13.06 11.75
C ARG A 447 -45.86 13.72 10.39
N LYS A 448 -44.74 13.45 9.72
CA LYS A 448 -44.37 14.14 8.48
C LYS A 448 -45.05 13.57 7.25
N HIS A 449 -45.15 12.24 7.15
CA HIS A 449 -45.61 11.53 5.95
C HIS A 449 -46.88 10.70 6.18
N GLY A 450 -47.35 10.54 7.43
CA GLY A 450 -48.53 9.71 7.72
C GLY A 450 -48.32 8.22 7.45
N VAL A 451 -47.07 7.75 7.47
CA VAL A 451 -46.72 6.34 7.24
C VAL A 451 -47.12 5.45 8.42
N ASP A 452 -47.36 4.17 8.15
CA ASP A 452 -47.56 3.17 9.19
C ASP A 452 -46.26 2.88 9.96
N GLU A 453 -46.40 2.31 11.16
CA GLU A 453 -45.26 1.94 11.99
C GLU A 453 -44.37 0.92 11.29
N ASP A 454 -44.95 -0.03 10.56
CA ASP A 454 -44.21 -1.06 9.82
C ASP A 454 -43.27 -0.47 8.76
N MET A 455 -43.70 0.54 7.99
CA MET A 455 -42.83 1.24 7.04
C MET A 455 -41.72 2.00 7.76
N ALA A 456 -42.05 2.69 8.85
CA ALA A 456 -41.06 3.44 9.63
C ALA A 456 -39.98 2.51 10.22
N GLU A 457 -40.38 1.33 10.69
CA GLU A 457 -39.47 0.30 11.19
C GLU A 457 -38.60 -0.29 10.08
N ARG A 458 -39.14 -0.55 8.88
CA ARG A 458 -38.32 -1.00 7.74
C ARG A 458 -37.24 0.01 7.37
N VAL A 459 -37.59 1.30 7.30
CA VAL A 459 -36.61 2.36 6.99
C VAL A 459 -35.59 2.50 8.12
N PHE A 460 -36.01 2.45 9.38
CA PHE A 460 -35.07 2.50 10.50
C PHE A 460 -34.15 1.27 10.54
N ALA A 461 -34.66 0.08 10.20
CA ALA A 461 -33.86 -1.12 10.08
C ALA A 461 -32.78 -0.99 8.99
N MET A 462 -33.06 -0.32 7.87
CA MET A 462 -32.02 0.02 6.88
C MET A 462 -30.93 0.90 7.50
N VAL A 463 -31.31 1.94 8.25
CA VAL A 463 -30.35 2.85 8.91
C VAL A 463 -29.54 2.11 9.99
N ARG A 464 -30.18 1.24 10.78
CA ARG A 464 -29.55 0.44 11.83
C ARG A 464 -28.64 -0.65 11.27
N GLY A 465 -29.02 -1.31 10.17
CA GLY A 465 -28.20 -2.31 9.48
C GLY A 465 -26.84 -1.76 9.02
N PHE A 466 -26.77 -0.45 8.81
CA PHE A 466 -25.56 0.27 8.44
C PHE A 466 -24.65 0.67 9.63
N SER A 467 -25.14 0.56 10.87
CA SER A 467 -24.44 1.04 12.07
C SER A 467 -23.07 0.36 12.28
N GLY A 468 -22.04 1.17 12.55
CA GLY A 468 -20.68 0.72 12.89
C GLY A 468 -19.62 0.75 11.78
N PHE A 469 -20.00 0.91 10.50
CA PHE A 469 -19.04 0.71 9.39
C PHE A 469 -19.23 1.59 8.15
N GLY A 470 -20.15 2.54 8.22
CA GLY A 470 -20.39 3.46 7.12
C GLY A 470 -19.17 4.24 6.67
N PHE A 471 -19.11 4.58 5.38
CA PHE A 471 -18.01 5.39 4.83
C PHE A 471 -18.47 6.81 4.47
N PRO A 472 -17.67 7.85 4.71
CA PRO A 472 -18.05 9.20 4.30
C PRO A 472 -18.02 9.37 2.77
N LYS A 473 -19.08 9.94 2.19
CA LYS A 473 -19.16 10.19 0.74
C LYS A 473 -18.03 11.11 0.28
N ALA A 474 -17.80 12.21 1.01
CA ALA A 474 -16.77 13.19 0.70
C ALA A 474 -15.34 12.58 0.68
N HIS A 475 -15.05 11.67 1.62
CA HIS A 475 -13.78 10.95 1.63
C HIS A 475 -13.69 9.95 0.47
N GLY A 476 -14.80 9.25 0.16
CA GLY A 476 -14.87 8.37 -1.00
C GLY A 476 -14.64 9.11 -2.33
N ALA A 477 -15.16 10.32 -2.48
CA ALA A 477 -14.98 11.12 -3.69
C ALA A 477 -13.51 11.51 -3.89
N ALA A 478 -12.83 12.01 -2.85
CA ALA A 478 -11.42 12.35 -2.90
C ALA A 478 -10.54 11.13 -3.27
N PHE A 479 -10.80 9.98 -2.67
CA PHE A 479 -10.04 8.76 -2.95
C PHE A 479 -10.40 8.13 -4.29
N GLY A 480 -11.66 8.22 -4.71
CA GLY A 480 -12.12 7.77 -6.02
C GLY A 480 -11.47 8.54 -7.16
N LEU A 481 -11.31 9.86 -7.00
CA LEU A 481 -10.57 10.68 -7.96
C LEU A 481 -9.11 10.25 -8.09
N LEU A 482 -8.42 9.98 -6.96
CA LEU A 482 -7.03 9.50 -7.00
C LEU A 482 -6.93 8.08 -7.59
N ALA A 483 -7.92 7.21 -7.35
CA ALA A 483 -8.02 5.90 -7.99
C ALA A 483 -8.16 6.03 -9.51
N TYR A 484 -9.00 6.96 -9.99
CA TYR A 484 -9.14 7.26 -11.41
C TYR A 484 -7.83 7.80 -12.00
N GLN A 485 -7.22 8.81 -11.38
CA GLN A 485 -5.97 9.43 -11.86
C GLN A 485 -4.81 8.42 -11.93
N SER A 486 -4.66 7.56 -10.93
CA SER A 486 -3.64 6.50 -10.96
C SER A 486 -3.92 5.44 -12.03
N THR A 487 -5.20 5.12 -12.29
CA THR A 487 -5.55 4.21 -13.40
C THR A 487 -5.28 4.84 -14.77
N TRP A 488 -5.62 6.12 -14.94
CA TRP A 488 -5.39 6.85 -16.17
C TRP A 488 -3.88 6.90 -16.50
N LEU A 489 -3.03 7.20 -15.51
CA LEU A 489 -1.58 7.13 -15.67
C LEU A 489 -1.11 5.70 -16.01
N ARG A 490 -1.68 4.67 -15.38
CA ARG A 490 -1.36 3.28 -15.68
C ARG A 490 -1.71 2.89 -17.13
N VAL A 491 -2.81 3.40 -17.67
CA VAL A 491 -3.28 3.09 -19.03
C VAL A 491 -2.47 3.85 -20.08
N HIS A 492 -2.25 5.15 -19.90
CA HIS A 492 -1.64 6.01 -20.92
C HIS A 492 -0.11 6.14 -20.79
N TYR A 493 0.43 5.93 -19.58
CA TYR A 493 1.85 6.11 -19.24
C TYR A 493 2.37 4.96 -18.35
N GLY A 494 2.03 3.72 -18.72
CA GLY A 494 2.33 2.51 -17.95
C GLY A 494 3.79 2.37 -17.48
N PRO A 495 4.80 2.54 -18.36
CA PRO A 495 6.21 2.43 -17.96
C PRO A 495 6.64 3.48 -16.92
N GLU A 496 6.27 4.75 -17.13
CA GLU A 496 6.58 5.86 -16.20
C GLU A 496 5.87 5.67 -14.85
N PHE A 497 4.62 5.19 -14.90
CA PHE A 497 3.85 4.88 -13.70
C PHE A 497 4.48 3.71 -12.92
N LEU A 498 4.88 2.62 -13.60
CA LEU A 498 5.60 1.50 -12.96
C LEU A 498 6.91 1.97 -12.32
N CYS A 499 7.72 2.73 -13.04
CA CYS A 499 8.97 3.30 -12.54
C CYS A 499 8.73 4.11 -11.25
N SER A 500 7.69 4.93 -11.24
CA SER A 500 7.28 5.70 -10.07
C SER A 500 6.81 4.81 -8.91
N LEU A 501 6.01 3.77 -9.21
CA LEU A 501 5.55 2.81 -8.20
C LEU A 501 6.72 2.06 -7.55
N LEU A 502 7.77 1.74 -8.31
CA LEU A 502 8.97 1.07 -7.78
C LEU A 502 9.77 2.00 -6.88
N ASN A 503 9.94 3.27 -7.26
CA ASN A 503 10.70 4.23 -6.45
C ASN A 503 9.97 4.64 -5.16
N GLU A 504 8.64 4.54 -5.14
CA GLU A 504 7.82 4.95 -4.01
C GLU A 504 7.43 3.78 -3.08
N GLN A 505 8.16 2.67 -3.18
CA GLN A 505 8.00 1.57 -2.23
C GLN A 505 8.50 1.95 -0.83
N PRO A 506 7.93 1.38 0.23
CA PRO A 506 6.79 0.44 0.22
C PRO A 506 5.42 1.13 0.16
N MET A 507 4.51 0.59 -0.67
CA MET A 507 3.11 1.06 -0.78
C MET A 507 2.07 0.12 -0.14
N GLY A 508 2.47 -1.11 0.21
CA GLY A 508 1.76 -1.96 1.17
C GLY A 508 0.75 -2.96 0.61
N PHE A 509 0.46 -2.97 -0.70
CA PHE A 509 -0.44 -3.95 -1.32
C PHE A 509 0.30 -5.07 -2.05
N TYR A 510 1.12 -4.72 -3.04
CA TYR A 510 1.90 -5.67 -3.84
C TYR A 510 3.40 -5.46 -3.65
N PRO A 511 4.21 -6.54 -3.57
CA PRO A 511 5.65 -6.41 -3.58
C PRO A 511 6.14 -5.94 -4.96
N PRO A 512 7.34 -5.35 -5.06
CA PRO A 512 7.92 -4.90 -6.33
C PRO A 512 7.92 -5.99 -7.42
N ASP A 513 8.24 -7.23 -7.05
CA ASP A 513 8.26 -8.38 -7.96
C ASP A 513 6.92 -8.62 -8.67
N ALA A 514 5.82 -8.62 -7.92
CA ALA A 514 4.48 -8.79 -8.50
C ALA A 514 4.08 -7.61 -9.41
N LEU A 515 4.56 -6.39 -9.13
CA LEU A 515 4.34 -5.23 -9.99
C LEU A 515 5.12 -5.36 -11.31
N VAL A 516 6.36 -5.84 -11.24
CA VAL A 516 7.20 -6.10 -12.42
C VAL A 516 6.60 -7.18 -13.31
N HIS A 517 6.23 -8.33 -12.75
CA HIS A 517 5.59 -9.41 -13.52
C HIS A 517 4.26 -8.96 -14.15
N GLU A 518 3.46 -8.17 -13.43
CA GLU A 518 2.23 -7.61 -13.97
C GLU A 518 2.47 -6.66 -15.15
N ALA A 519 3.47 -5.81 -15.04
CA ALA A 519 3.84 -4.90 -16.11
C ALA A 519 4.39 -5.64 -17.34
N GLN A 520 5.20 -6.68 -17.13
CA GLN A 520 5.73 -7.53 -18.21
C GLN A 520 4.62 -8.23 -18.98
N ARG A 521 3.58 -8.74 -18.29
CA ARG A 521 2.39 -9.32 -18.95
C ARG A 521 1.63 -8.31 -19.81
N ARG A 522 1.77 -7.02 -19.52
CA ARG A 522 1.21 -5.90 -20.30
C ARG A 522 2.16 -5.38 -21.37
N GLY A 523 3.30 -6.04 -21.58
CA GLY A 523 4.30 -5.67 -22.59
C GLY A 523 5.25 -4.55 -22.17
N ILE A 524 5.33 -4.21 -20.87
CA ILE A 524 6.32 -3.25 -20.38
C ILE A 524 7.62 -3.99 -20.10
N GLU A 525 8.68 -3.62 -20.83
CA GLU A 525 10.00 -4.17 -20.61
C GLU A 525 10.67 -3.55 -19.36
N VAL A 526 11.20 -4.43 -18.51
CA VAL A 526 11.96 -4.07 -17.30
C VAL A 526 13.37 -4.63 -17.43
N LEU A 527 14.36 -3.81 -17.13
CA LEU A 527 15.78 -4.12 -17.27
C LEU A 527 16.45 -4.18 -15.89
N SER A 528 17.26 -5.21 -15.71
CA SER A 528 18.09 -5.43 -14.51
C SER A 528 19.02 -4.23 -14.23
N PRO A 529 19.45 -4.06 -12.97
CA PRO A 529 20.41 -3.02 -12.62
C PRO A 529 21.73 -3.22 -13.38
N ASP A 530 22.43 -2.12 -13.61
CA ASP A 530 23.72 -2.05 -14.30
C ASP A 530 24.49 -0.82 -13.80
N VAL A 531 25.75 -0.99 -13.39
CA VAL A 531 26.56 0.07 -12.78
C VAL A 531 26.84 1.25 -13.73
N ASN A 532 26.82 1.02 -15.03
CA ASN A 532 27.06 2.04 -16.05
C ASN A 532 25.79 2.74 -16.54
N GLU A 533 24.65 2.05 -16.51
CA GLU A 533 23.37 2.56 -17.04
C GLU A 533 22.38 3.00 -15.97
N SER A 534 22.44 2.46 -14.75
CA SER A 534 21.39 2.67 -13.74
C SER A 534 21.71 3.80 -12.78
N GLY A 535 20.73 4.65 -12.49
CA GLY A 535 20.77 5.58 -11.37
C GLY A 535 20.64 4.90 -10.00
N ALA A 536 20.59 5.72 -8.95
CA ALA A 536 20.30 5.25 -7.59
C ALA A 536 18.85 4.75 -7.47
N GLU A 537 17.92 5.50 -8.05
CA GLU A 537 16.52 5.13 -8.20
C GLU A 537 16.26 4.49 -9.57
N CYS A 538 15.14 3.79 -9.73
CA CYS A 538 14.70 3.30 -11.03
C CYS A 538 14.43 4.47 -11.97
N GLU A 539 14.70 4.28 -13.26
CA GLU A 539 14.55 5.31 -14.27
C GLU A 539 14.03 4.78 -15.60
N MET A 540 13.62 5.70 -16.47
CA MET A 540 13.24 5.38 -17.83
C MET A 540 14.47 5.44 -18.73
N SER A 541 14.68 4.39 -19.53
CA SER A 541 15.78 4.33 -20.49
C SER A 541 15.30 3.67 -21.77
N HIS A 542 15.33 4.43 -22.86
CA HIS A 542 14.90 4.00 -24.20
C HIS A 542 13.49 3.39 -24.22
N GLY A 543 12.55 3.98 -23.47
CA GLY A 543 11.15 3.52 -23.37
C GLY A 543 10.92 2.34 -22.43
N ARG A 544 11.95 1.91 -21.69
CA ARG A 544 11.91 0.75 -20.78
C ARG A 544 12.20 1.19 -19.36
N VAL A 545 11.75 0.41 -18.38
CA VAL A 545 12.02 0.68 -16.97
C VAL A 545 13.32 0.00 -16.56
N ARG A 546 14.27 0.75 -16.03
CA ARG A 546 15.52 0.20 -15.48
C ARG A 546 15.46 0.18 -13.96
N ILE A 547 15.80 -0.96 -13.37
CA ILE A 547 15.92 -1.09 -11.92
C ILE A 547 17.13 -0.29 -11.43
N GLY A 548 16.91 0.57 -10.45
CA GLY A 548 17.96 1.38 -9.84
C GLY A 548 18.89 0.57 -8.94
N LEU A 549 20.12 1.03 -8.78
CA LEU A 549 21.12 0.40 -7.92
C LEU A 549 20.71 0.37 -6.43
N GLY A 550 19.81 1.27 -6.01
CA GLY A 550 19.26 1.30 -4.65
C GLY A 550 18.41 0.07 -4.29
N TYR A 551 17.99 -0.74 -5.26
CA TYR A 551 17.33 -2.03 -5.01
C TYR A 551 18.31 -3.12 -4.56
N VAL A 552 19.62 -2.96 -4.79
CA VAL A 552 20.63 -3.96 -4.39
C VAL A 552 20.78 -3.95 -2.87
N ARG A 553 20.23 -4.99 -2.23
CA ARG A 553 20.28 -5.22 -0.79
C ARG A 553 21.72 -5.33 -0.32
N GLY A 554 21.97 -4.82 0.88
CA GLY A 554 23.31 -4.85 1.48
C GLY A 554 24.24 -3.73 1.03
N VAL A 555 23.86 -2.94 0.01
CA VAL A 555 24.58 -1.74 -0.40
C VAL A 555 23.97 -0.52 0.28
N ALA A 556 24.79 0.29 0.94
CA ALA A 556 24.31 1.51 1.60
C ALA A 556 23.89 2.55 0.55
N GLU A 557 22.78 3.25 0.80
CA GLU A 557 22.25 4.28 -0.11
C GLU A 557 23.30 5.35 -0.46
N GLN A 558 24.11 5.75 0.53
CA GLN A 558 25.19 6.71 0.34
C GLN A 558 26.27 6.18 -0.62
N GLU A 559 26.61 4.89 -0.57
CA GLU A 559 27.59 4.29 -1.48
C GLU A 559 27.04 4.22 -2.92
N VAL A 560 25.74 3.96 -3.09
CA VAL A 560 25.10 4.00 -4.42
C VAL A 560 25.16 5.40 -5.01
N ARG A 561 24.80 6.44 -4.23
CA ARG A 561 24.83 7.83 -4.70
C ARG A 561 26.25 8.26 -5.09
N GLU A 562 27.24 7.88 -4.30
CA GLU A 562 28.65 8.16 -4.60
C GLU A 562 29.13 7.43 -5.86
N LEU A 563 28.78 6.16 -6.04
CA LEU A 563 29.11 5.41 -7.26
C LEU A 563 28.55 6.10 -8.51
N VAL A 564 27.28 6.53 -8.46
CA VAL A 564 26.63 7.27 -9.56
C VAL A 564 27.33 8.60 -9.82
N SER A 565 27.65 9.38 -8.79
CA SER A 565 28.37 10.66 -8.91
C SER A 565 29.77 10.47 -9.52
N VAL A 566 30.54 9.47 -9.08
CA VAL A 566 31.87 9.16 -9.64
C VAL A 566 31.78 8.74 -11.12
N ARG A 567 30.71 8.05 -11.51
CA ARG A 567 30.45 7.70 -12.91
C ARG A 567 30.11 8.93 -13.75
N GLU A 568 29.30 9.85 -13.22
CA GLU A 568 28.93 11.08 -13.92
C GLU A 568 30.12 12.03 -14.11
N GLU A 569 30.98 12.15 -13.11
CA GLU A 569 32.19 12.99 -13.17
C GLU A 569 33.31 12.37 -14.02
N GLY A 570 33.56 11.06 -13.84
CA GLY A 570 34.70 10.36 -14.47
C GLY A 570 34.35 9.57 -15.74
N GLY A 571 33.08 9.57 -16.16
CA GLY A 571 32.56 8.75 -17.26
C GLY A 571 32.34 7.27 -16.90
N ARG A 572 31.86 6.49 -17.88
CA ARG A 572 31.53 5.06 -17.71
C ARG A 572 32.72 4.26 -17.18
N PHE A 573 32.44 3.28 -16.33
CA PHE A 573 33.41 2.29 -15.89
C PHE A 573 33.78 1.38 -17.05
N ARG A 574 35.08 1.12 -17.23
CA ARG A 574 35.60 0.32 -18.36
C ARG A 574 35.80 -1.15 -18.00
N THR A 575 36.22 -1.40 -16.77
CA THR A 575 36.54 -2.73 -16.25
C THR A 575 36.11 -2.83 -14.79
N LEU A 576 36.10 -4.04 -14.23
CA LEU A 576 35.85 -4.24 -12.80
C LEU A 576 36.95 -3.65 -11.91
N ALA A 577 38.19 -3.60 -12.41
CA ALA A 577 39.30 -2.92 -11.72
C ALA A 577 39.05 -1.41 -11.65
N ASP A 578 38.61 -0.82 -12.77
CA ASP A 578 38.23 0.59 -12.84
C ASP A 578 37.08 0.91 -11.88
N LEU A 579 36.05 0.05 -11.83
CA LEU A 579 34.97 0.16 -10.84
C LEU A 579 35.50 0.10 -9.41
N ALA A 580 36.26 -0.94 -9.03
CA ALA A 580 36.73 -1.11 -7.65
C ALA A 580 37.67 0.01 -7.18
N SER A 581 38.47 0.55 -8.09
CA SER A 581 39.42 1.63 -7.79
C SER A 581 38.76 2.99 -7.65
N ARG A 582 37.80 3.32 -8.54
CA ARG A 582 37.11 4.62 -8.57
C ARG A 582 35.91 4.67 -7.64
N ALA A 583 35.16 3.58 -7.50
CA ALA A 583 34.00 3.56 -6.62
C ALA A 583 34.44 3.55 -5.16
N SER A 584 33.83 4.40 -4.36
CA SER A 584 34.01 4.46 -2.90
C SER A 584 33.30 3.33 -2.14
N SER A 585 32.94 2.26 -2.85
CA SER A 585 32.13 1.15 -2.34
C SER A 585 32.97 0.20 -1.49
N SER A 586 32.37 -0.30 -0.42
CA SER A 586 33.02 -1.33 0.40
C SER A 586 33.18 -2.64 -0.36
N ALA A 587 34.08 -3.53 0.09
CA ALA A 587 34.22 -4.86 -0.49
C ALA A 587 32.89 -5.64 -0.47
N ALA A 588 32.13 -5.54 0.63
CA ALA A 588 30.82 -6.17 0.75
C ALA A 588 29.80 -5.58 -0.25
N SER A 589 29.87 -4.28 -0.52
CA SER A 589 29.00 -3.64 -1.51
C SER A 589 29.33 -4.05 -2.93
N LEU A 590 30.62 -4.12 -3.28
CA LEU A 590 31.08 -4.62 -4.58
C LEU A 590 30.69 -6.09 -4.79
N GLU A 591 30.76 -6.90 -3.73
CA GLU A 591 30.27 -8.29 -3.73
C GLU A 591 28.79 -8.35 -4.08
N MET A 592 27.96 -7.54 -3.43
CA MET A 592 26.51 -7.49 -3.69
C MET A 592 26.17 -6.96 -5.09
N LEU A 593 26.88 -5.93 -5.57
CA LEU A 593 26.72 -5.40 -6.93
C LEU A 593 27.09 -6.43 -8.00
N ALA A 594 28.14 -7.22 -7.77
CA ALA A 594 28.54 -8.30 -8.65
C ALA A 594 27.48 -9.41 -8.66
N TRP A 595 27.03 -9.83 -7.48
CA TRP A 595 26.07 -10.92 -7.32
C TRP A 595 24.66 -10.57 -7.83
N SER A 596 24.30 -9.29 -7.83
CA SER A 596 23.04 -8.79 -8.39
C SER A 596 23.04 -8.68 -9.92
N GLY A 597 24.15 -9.02 -10.59
CA GLY A 597 24.28 -8.85 -12.04
C GLY A 597 24.51 -7.41 -12.51
N ALA A 598 24.66 -6.44 -11.60
CA ALA A 598 24.86 -5.05 -11.98
C ALA A 598 26.21 -4.81 -12.69
N CYS A 599 27.13 -5.75 -12.58
CA CYS A 599 28.46 -5.69 -13.18
C CYS A 599 28.59 -6.52 -14.48
N ASP A 600 27.52 -7.15 -14.96
CA ASP A 600 27.58 -8.11 -16.07
C ASP A 600 28.07 -7.48 -17.40
N SER A 601 27.77 -6.20 -17.63
CA SER A 601 28.22 -5.47 -18.82
C SER A 601 29.74 -5.25 -18.84
N LEU A 602 30.38 -5.12 -17.67
CA LEU A 602 31.84 -4.94 -17.54
C LEU A 602 32.60 -6.24 -17.84
N VAL A 603 31.99 -7.39 -17.52
CA VAL A 603 32.56 -8.70 -17.86
C VAL A 603 32.39 -8.99 -19.35
N SER A 604 31.21 -8.70 -19.90
CA SER A 604 30.93 -8.93 -21.32
C SER A 604 31.79 -8.07 -22.26
N ALA A 605 32.19 -6.87 -21.83
CA ALA A 605 33.08 -5.98 -22.59
C ALA A 605 34.57 -6.42 -22.58
N SER A 606 34.97 -7.30 -21.66
CA SER A 606 36.38 -7.70 -21.46
C SER A 606 36.74 -9.06 -22.05
N VAL A 607 35.78 -9.81 -22.61
CA VAL A 607 36.03 -11.08 -23.31
C VAL A 607 36.18 -10.83 -24.83
N PRO A 608 37.35 -11.07 -25.45
CA PRO A 608 37.51 -10.96 -26.90
C PRO A 608 36.67 -12.03 -27.61
N GLY A 609 35.59 -11.64 -28.30
CA GLY A 609 34.81 -12.53 -29.17
C GLY A 609 33.28 -12.52 -28.98
N SER A 610 32.73 -11.88 -27.95
CA SER A 610 31.27 -11.73 -27.81
C SER A 610 30.77 -10.49 -28.55
N ALA A 611 30.49 -10.64 -29.85
CA ALA A 611 29.78 -9.64 -30.62
C ALA A 611 28.30 -9.57 -30.19
N PHE A 612 27.99 -8.80 -29.16
CA PHE A 612 26.64 -8.27 -28.90
C PHE A 612 26.64 -6.76 -29.18
N GLY A 613 27.02 -6.41 -30.41
CA GLY A 613 26.93 -5.06 -30.94
C GLY A 613 25.63 -4.88 -31.73
N SER A 614 24.68 -4.17 -31.13
CA SER A 614 23.49 -3.56 -31.75
C SER A 614 22.43 -4.46 -32.40
N ALA A 615 21.19 -4.20 -32.00
CA ALA A 615 19.93 -4.40 -32.71
C ALA A 615 19.40 -5.83 -32.97
N SER A 616 18.21 -6.05 -32.39
CA SER A 616 17.14 -6.98 -32.79
C SER A 616 17.30 -8.48 -32.47
N GLY A 617 16.32 -9.03 -31.73
CA GLY A 617 15.92 -10.43 -31.89
C GLY A 617 15.94 -11.33 -30.65
N SER A 618 14.84 -11.33 -29.90
CA SER A 618 14.37 -12.38 -28.97
C SER A 618 15.08 -12.59 -27.63
N ALA A 619 14.26 -12.64 -26.57
CA ALA A 619 14.61 -12.86 -25.17
C ALA A 619 15.21 -14.25 -24.84
N ALA A 620 15.40 -15.13 -25.83
CA ALA A 620 15.89 -16.48 -25.60
C ALA A 620 17.44 -16.60 -25.66
N ALA A 621 18.13 -15.61 -26.23
CA ALA A 621 19.58 -15.65 -26.44
C ALA A 621 20.42 -14.94 -25.35
N SER A 622 19.80 -14.19 -24.42
CA SER A 622 20.49 -13.47 -23.34
C SER A 622 20.78 -14.35 -22.10
N ALA A 623 20.09 -15.47 -21.92
CA ALA A 623 20.15 -16.26 -20.70
C ALA A 623 21.44 -17.10 -20.54
N SER A 624 22.15 -17.44 -21.61
CA SER A 624 23.32 -18.32 -21.55
C SER A 624 24.65 -17.60 -21.25
N GLY A 625 24.71 -16.27 -21.43
CA GLY A 625 25.93 -15.47 -21.21
C GLY A 625 26.03 -14.83 -19.81
N SER A 626 24.91 -14.36 -19.24
CA SER A 626 24.90 -13.64 -17.94
C SER A 626 25.27 -14.54 -16.75
N GLY A 627 24.95 -15.84 -16.78
CA GLY A 627 25.21 -16.75 -15.67
C GLY A 627 26.70 -16.94 -15.34
N SER A 628 27.60 -16.75 -16.31
CA SER A 628 29.06 -16.77 -16.07
C SER A 628 29.57 -15.42 -15.56
N ALA A 629 28.97 -14.32 -16.05
CA ALA A 629 29.40 -12.96 -15.75
C ALA A 629 29.35 -12.63 -14.26
N ARG A 630 28.30 -13.03 -13.54
CA ARG A 630 28.18 -12.78 -12.09
C ARG A 630 29.28 -13.45 -11.27
N ARG A 631 29.57 -14.72 -11.54
CA ARG A 631 30.62 -15.48 -10.85
C ARG A 631 32.01 -14.93 -11.16
N ILE A 632 32.24 -14.55 -12.42
CA ILE A 632 33.48 -13.87 -12.83
C ILE A 632 33.63 -12.53 -12.10
N ALA A 633 32.58 -11.71 -12.10
CA ALA A 633 32.59 -10.41 -11.44
C ALA A 633 32.85 -10.55 -9.95
N LEU A 634 32.17 -11.50 -9.30
CA LEU A 634 32.35 -11.81 -7.88
C LEU A 634 33.79 -12.21 -7.56
N TRP A 635 34.38 -13.08 -8.38
CA TRP A 635 35.75 -13.53 -8.18
C TRP A 635 36.76 -12.39 -8.38
N GLN A 636 36.61 -11.62 -9.46
CA GLN A 636 37.53 -10.52 -9.80
C GLN A 636 37.45 -9.38 -8.79
N LEU A 637 36.24 -9.01 -8.35
CA LEU A 637 36.05 -7.99 -7.32
C LEU A 637 36.46 -8.49 -5.93
N GLY A 638 36.35 -9.80 -5.66
CA GLY A 638 36.80 -10.41 -4.41
C GLY A 638 38.33 -10.36 -4.21
N VAL A 639 39.11 -10.29 -5.29
CA VAL A 639 40.57 -10.10 -5.24
C VAL A 639 40.98 -8.65 -5.46
N ALA A 640 40.05 -7.76 -5.82
CA ALA A 640 40.30 -6.35 -5.96
C ALA A 640 40.54 -5.71 -4.59
N THR A 641 41.45 -4.74 -4.54
CA THR A 641 41.56 -3.86 -3.37
C THR A 641 40.70 -2.63 -3.63
N PRO A 642 39.57 -2.45 -2.92
CA PRO A 642 38.74 -1.28 -3.13
C PRO A 642 39.38 -0.02 -2.56
N GLY A 643 38.92 1.14 -3.02
CA GLY A 643 39.23 2.40 -2.34
C GLY A 643 38.81 2.37 -0.87
N ARG A 644 39.62 2.98 0.02
CA ARG A 644 39.34 3.03 1.46
C ARG A 644 38.90 4.43 1.88
N ARG A 645 37.79 4.52 2.60
CA ARG A 645 37.37 5.77 3.24
C ARG A 645 38.30 6.10 4.40
N VAL A 646 38.81 7.33 4.41
CA VAL A 646 39.70 7.90 5.44
C VAL A 646 39.14 9.25 5.93
N PRO A 647 39.54 9.77 7.11
CA PRO A 647 38.98 11.01 7.66
C PRO A 647 39.14 12.28 6.79
N GLY A 648 39.90 12.23 5.69
CA GLY A 648 40.08 13.32 4.72
C GLY A 648 39.52 13.06 3.31
N GLY A 649 38.73 12.00 3.11
CA GLY A 649 38.15 11.66 1.82
C GLY A 649 38.24 10.15 1.51
N VAL A 650 38.35 9.81 0.23
CA VAL A 650 38.49 8.42 -0.21
C VAL A 650 39.88 8.23 -0.79
N GLN A 651 40.64 7.33 -0.18
CA GLN A 651 41.91 6.87 -0.74
C GLN A 651 41.58 5.84 -1.81
N LEU A 652 41.64 6.27 -3.07
CA LEU A 652 41.45 5.39 -4.22
C LEU A 652 42.55 4.32 -4.26
N ALA A 653 42.19 3.11 -4.67
CA ALA A 653 43.16 2.07 -4.96
C ALA A 653 43.79 2.33 -6.33
N LEU A 654 45.05 1.88 -6.50
CA LEU A 654 45.64 1.84 -7.84
C LEU A 654 44.82 0.84 -8.68
N PRO A 655 44.43 1.19 -9.91
CA PRO A 655 43.73 0.29 -10.81
C PRO A 655 44.73 -0.75 -11.34
N LEU A 656 45.02 -1.75 -10.51
CA LEU A 656 45.84 -2.90 -10.89
C LEU A 656 45.01 -3.82 -11.77
N ASP A 657 45.66 -4.41 -12.78
CA ASP A 657 45.05 -5.45 -13.58
C ASP A 657 44.64 -6.62 -12.67
N LEU A 658 43.36 -6.95 -12.69
CA LEU A 658 42.84 -8.09 -11.95
C LEU A 658 43.24 -9.37 -12.68
N PRO A 659 43.63 -10.43 -11.95
CA PRO A 659 43.97 -11.70 -12.57
C PRO A 659 42.78 -12.24 -13.38
N ALA A 660 43.08 -13.11 -14.34
CA ALA A 660 42.03 -13.83 -15.05
C ALA A 660 41.32 -14.79 -14.08
N PRO A 661 39.97 -14.86 -14.09
CA PRO A 661 39.25 -15.81 -13.26
C PRO A 661 39.58 -17.24 -13.70
N PRO A 662 39.58 -18.21 -12.77
CA PRO A 662 39.59 -19.62 -13.15
C PRO A 662 38.32 -19.96 -13.95
N GLU A 663 38.30 -21.14 -14.58
CA GLU A 663 37.10 -21.61 -15.26
C GLU A 663 35.98 -21.87 -14.24
N LEU A 664 35.02 -20.95 -14.14
CA LEU A 664 33.88 -21.02 -13.23
C LEU A 664 32.66 -21.52 -14.00
N ARG A 665 31.93 -22.48 -13.41
CA ARG A 665 30.65 -22.95 -13.95
C ARG A 665 29.70 -21.75 -14.09
N ALA A 666 28.93 -21.65 -15.17
CA ALA A 666 27.85 -20.67 -15.26
C ALA A 666 26.71 -20.98 -14.27
N LEU A 667 26.05 -19.93 -13.76
CA LEU A 667 24.78 -20.09 -13.04
C LEU A 667 23.72 -20.66 -13.98
N SER A 668 22.94 -21.62 -13.51
CA SER A 668 21.72 -22.03 -14.21
C SER A 668 20.64 -20.94 -14.09
N PRO A 669 19.61 -20.93 -14.95
CA PRO A 669 18.53 -19.94 -14.86
C PRO A 669 17.87 -19.88 -13.47
N TRP A 670 17.73 -21.03 -12.80
CA TRP A 670 17.20 -21.10 -11.43
C TRP A 670 18.14 -20.42 -10.43
N GLU A 671 19.45 -20.65 -10.54
CA GLU A 671 20.45 -20.06 -9.64
C GLU A 671 20.56 -18.54 -9.83
N SER A 672 20.48 -18.06 -11.09
CA SER A 672 20.44 -16.63 -11.38
C SER A 672 19.20 -15.97 -10.76
N MET A 673 18.04 -16.60 -10.87
CA MET A 673 16.80 -16.11 -10.25
C MET A 673 16.89 -16.09 -8.72
N LEU A 674 17.50 -17.11 -8.09
CA LEU A 674 17.76 -17.09 -6.65
C LEU A 674 18.67 -15.92 -6.25
N ALA A 675 19.71 -15.65 -7.05
CA ALA A 675 20.58 -14.50 -6.83
C ALA A 675 19.82 -13.18 -6.97
N ASP A 676 18.92 -13.04 -7.95
CA ASP A 676 18.07 -11.85 -8.12
C ASP A 676 17.16 -11.62 -6.91
N TYR A 677 16.47 -12.65 -6.43
CA TYR A 677 15.65 -12.53 -5.23
C TYR A 677 16.47 -12.26 -3.95
N GLY A 678 17.65 -12.88 -3.83
CA GLY A 678 18.54 -12.68 -2.70
C GLY A 678 19.13 -11.27 -2.65
N THR A 679 19.48 -10.70 -3.80
CA THR A 679 20.17 -9.42 -3.91
C THR A 679 19.24 -8.23 -4.17
N ILE A 680 18.25 -8.36 -5.05
CA ILE A 680 17.37 -7.26 -5.49
C ILE A 680 15.97 -7.44 -4.86
N GLY A 681 15.53 -8.69 -4.69
CA GLY A 681 14.20 -9.01 -4.17
C GLY A 681 13.10 -9.06 -5.23
N LEU A 682 13.48 -9.02 -6.51
CA LEU A 682 12.62 -9.24 -7.68
C LEU A 682 13.47 -9.80 -8.82
N THR A 683 12.84 -10.39 -9.83
CA THR A 683 13.48 -10.81 -11.08
C THR A 683 12.93 -10.05 -12.27
N ALA A 684 13.78 -9.67 -13.22
CA ALA A 684 13.39 -9.05 -14.49
C ALA A 684 13.37 -10.05 -15.66
N ASP A 685 13.89 -11.26 -15.48
CA ASP A 685 14.07 -12.23 -16.55
C ASP A 685 12.90 -13.24 -16.60
N ALA A 686 13.00 -14.33 -15.84
CA ALA A 686 12.05 -15.44 -15.89
C ALA A 686 11.25 -15.56 -14.60
N HIS A 687 9.94 -15.79 -14.75
CA HIS A 687 9.06 -16.13 -13.63
C HIS A 687 9.43 -17.52 -13.05
N PRO A 688 9.39 -17.73 -11.72
CA PRO A 688 9.78 -19.01 -11.10
C PRO A 688 9.06 -20.23 -11.67
N ILE A 689 7.77 -20.11 -11.96
CA ILE A 689 6.96 -21.23 -12.47
C ILE A 689 7.31 -21.59 -13.91
N ALA A 690 7.72 -20.60 -14.73
CA ALA A 690 8.18 -20.88 -16.08
C ALA A 690 9.42 -21.80 -16.06
N LEU A 691 10.34 -21.60 -15.11
CA LEU A 691 11.53 -22.44 -14.94
C LEU A 691 11.21 -23.84 -14.38
N LEU A 692 10.07 -24.01 -13.71
CA LEU A 692 9.67 -25.27 -13.08
C LEU A 692 8.69 -26.08 -13.93
N ARG A 693 8.20 -25.55 -15.05
CA ARG A 693 7.11 -26.15 -15.84
C ARG A 693 7.32 -27.63 -16.15
N ASP A 694 8.53 -28.01 -16.57
CA ASP A 694 8.87 -29.39 -16.94
C ASP A 694 8.92 -30.37 -15.75
N ARG A 695 9.00 -29.84 -14.51
CA ARG A 695 9.03 -30.62 -13.27
C ARG A 695 7.69 -30.65 -12.54
N LEU A 696 6.73 -29.83 -12.99
CA LEU A 696 5.40 -29.82 -12.41
C LEU A 696 4.61 -31.06 -12.87
N PRO A 697 3.70 -31.58 -12.04
CA PRO A 697 2.88 -32.75 -12.38
C PRO A 697 2.10 -32.55 -13.68
N GLU A 698 2.00 -33.61 -14.49
CA GLU A 698 1.15 -33.62 -15.70
C GLU A 698 -0.31 -33.27 -15.35
N GLY A 699 -0.95 -32.46 -16.20
CA GLY A 699 -2.34 -32.03 -16.02
C GLY A 699 -2.53 -30.75 -15.21
N MET A 700 -1.46 -30.04 -14.83
CA MET A 700 -1.57 -28.72 -14.22
C MET A 700 -2.07 -27.66 -15.22
N VAL A 701 -3.08 -26.90 -14.79
CA VAL A 701 -3.75 -25.89 -15.61
C VAL A 701 -3.09 -24.52 -15.42
N ALA A 702 -2.78 -23.85 -16.53
CA ALA A 702 -2.31 -22.46 -16.54
C ALA A 702 -3.46 -21.47 -16.31
N SER A 703 -3.16 -20.30 -15.75
CA SER A 703 -4.15 -19.26 -15.43
C SER A 703 -5.05 -18.84 -16.60
N PRO A 704 -4.58 -18.75 -17.87
CA PRO A 704 -5.45 -18.36 -18.99
C PRO A 704 -6.52 -19.42 -19.30
N ALA A 705 -6.19 -20.70 -19.13
CA ALA A 705 -7.11 -21.80 -19.39
C ALA A 705 -8.27 -21.85 -18.36
N LEU A 706 -8.11 -21.23 -17.20
CA LEU A 706 -9.19 -21.13 -16.21
C LEU A 706 -10.41 -20.35 -16.72
N LYS A 707 -10.21 -19.45 -17.70
CA LYS A 707 -11.29 -18.67 -18.33
C LYS A 707 -12.18 -19.53 -19.24
N THR A 708 -11.66 -20.63 -19.79
CA THR A 708 -12.37 -21.47 -20.76
C THR A 708 -12.98 -22.72 -20.13
N LEU A 709 -12.40 -23.22 -19.03
CA LEU A 709 -12.88 -24.43 -18.37
C LEU A 709 -14.30 -24.28 -17.75
N PRO A 710 -15.13 -25.34 -17.77
CA PRO A 710 -16.46 -25.33 -17.17
C PRO A 710 -16.43 -25.10 -15.64
N HIS A 711 -17.45 -24.44 -15.11
CA HIS A 711 -17.66 -24.30 -13.66
C HIS A 711 -17.74 -25.68 -12.99
N GLY A 712 -17.12 -25.82 -11.82
CA GLY A 712 -17.12 -27.05 -11.02
C GLY A 712 -16.07 -28.08 -11.42
N THR A 713 -15.32 -27.84 -12.51
CA THR A 713 -14.24 -28.72 -12.96
C THR A 713 -13.16 -28.83 -11.88
N ARG A 714 -12.69 -30.06 -11.64
CA ARG A 714 -11.53 -30.28 -10.76
C ARG A 714 -10.24 -29.98 -11.51
N ILE A 715 -9.42 -29.13 -10.91
CA ILE A 715 -8.17 -28.64 -11.50
C ILE A 715 -7.04 -28.66 -10.48
N SER A 716 -5.83 -28.68 -11.00
CA SER A 716 -4.59 -28.47 -10.24
C SER A 716 -3.91 -27.23 -10.80
N VAL A 717 -3.57 -26.28 -9.93
CA VAL A 717 -2.86 -25.05 -10.27
C VAL A 717 -1.63 -24.91 -9.39
N GLY A 718 -0.54 -24.39 -9.94
CA GLY A 718 0.73 -24.21 -9.24
C GLY A 718 1.24 -22.82 -9.47
N GLY A 719 1.86 -22.23 -8.44
CA GLY A 719 2.32 -20.86 -8.55
C GLY A 719 3.12 -20.33 -7.38
N LEU A 720 3.58 -19.09 -7.55
CA LEU A 720 4.20 -18.27 -6.53
C LEU A 720 3.11 -17.60 -5.68
N VAL A 721 3.25 -17.70 -4.36
CA VAL A 721 2.30 -17.09 -3.42
C VAL A 721 2.65 -15.62 -3.25
N VAL A 722 1.86 -14.74 -3.87
CA VAL A 722 2.03 -13.28 -3.77
C VAL A 722 1.49 -12.76 -2.43
N ALA A 723 0.34 -13.27 -2.00
CA ALA A 723 -0.33 -12.75 -0.81
C ALA A 723 -1.28 -13.73 -0.14
N ARG A 724 -1.51 -13.52 1.16
CA ARG A 724 -2.38 -14.33 2.02
C ARG A 724 -3.31 -13.45 2.86
N GLN A 725 -4.56 -13.84 3.00
CA GLN A 725 -5.54 -13.09 3.80
C GLN A 725 -6.48 -14.02 4.55
N ARG A 726 -6.61 -13.83 5.87
CA ARG A 726 -7.62 -14.48 6.71
C ARG A 726 -8.48 -13.41 7.38
N PRO A 727 -9.54 -12.91 6.72
CA PRO A 727 -10.42 -11.91 7.33
C PRO A 727 -11.12 -12.50 8.56
N GLY A 728 -11.21 -11.75 9.66
CA GLY A 728 -11.95 -12.19 10.86
C GLY A 728 -13.43 -12.45 10.61
N THR A 729 -13.99 -11.88 9.54
CA THR A 729 -15.39 -12.04 9.12
C THR A 729 -15.64 -13.27 8.23
N ALA A 730 -14.59 -14.01 7.85
CA ALA A 730 -14.68 -15.09 6.88
C ALA A 730 -14.72 -16.49 7.53
N ASN A 731 -15.13 -16.61 8.80
CA ASN A 731 -15.28 -17.87 9.53
C ASN A 731 -14.07 -18.83 9.39
N GLY A 732 -12.86 -18.28 9.42
CA GLY A 732 -11.61 -19.04 9.36
C GLY A 732 -11.10 -19.38 7.96
N ILE A 733 -11.79 -19.00 6.88
CA ILE A 733 -11.34 -19.16 5.48
C ILE A 733 -10.10 -18.30 5.21
N VAL A 734 -9.13 -18.88 4.48
CA VAL A 734 -7.91 -18.20 4.04
C VAL A 734 -7.94 -18.01 2.53
N PHE A 735 -7.79 -16.77 2.08
CA PHE A 735 -7.61 -16.43 0.67
C PHE A 735 -6.13 -16.35 0.35
N VAL A 736 -5.70 -17.04 -0.71
CA VAL A 736 -4.31 -17.02 -1.18
C VAL A 736 -4.29 -16.55 -2.62
N LEU A 737 -3.49 -15.52 -2.92
CA LEU A 737 -3.23 -15.05 -4.27
C LEU A 737 -2.00 -15.79 -4.78
N LEU A 738 -2.23 -16.62 -5.78
CA LEU A 738 -1.20 -17.39 -6.47
C LEU A 738 -0.90 -16.71 -7.80
N GLU A 739 0.34 -16.74 -8.25
CA GLU A 739 0.78 -16.18 -9.53
C GLU A 739 1.52 -17.25 -10.34
N ASP A 740 1.18 -17.36 -11.62
CA ASP A 740 1.95 -18.08 -12.62
C ASP A 740 2.51 -17.10 -13.66
N GLU A 741 3.25 -17.63 -14.63
CA GLU A 741 3.89 -16.85 -15.69
C GLU A 741 2.91 -16.03 -16.55
N TYR A 742 1.61 -16.36 -16.51
CA TYR A 742 0.58 -15.72 -17.33
C TYR A 742 -0.39 -14.84 -16.55
N GLY A 743 -0.48 -14.97 -15.23
CA GLY A 743 -1.42 -14.19 -14.44
C GLY A 743 -1.62 -14.68 -13.02
N THR A 744 -2.62 -14.09 -12.36
CA THR A 744 -2.93 -14.40 -10.97
C THR A 744 -4.15 -15.31 -10.85
N ILE A 745 -4.14 -16.16 -9.83
CA ILE A 745 -5.16 -17.15 -9.53
C ILE A 745 -5.60 -16.97 -8.08
N ASN A 746 -6.91 -16.86 -7.90
CA ASN A 746 -7.52 -16.67 -6.59
C ASN A 746 -7.82 -18.03 -5.95
N LEU A 747 -7.13 -18.37 -4.87
CA LEU A 747 -7.44 -19.56 -4.08
C LEU A 747 -8.31 -19.20 -2.87
N ILE A 748 -9.28 -20.06 -2.58
CA ILE A 748 -10.11 -20.05 -1.38
C ILE A 748 -9.80 -21.34 -0.61
N VAL A 749 -9.12 -21.22 0.53
CA VAL A 749 -8.73 -22.34 1.39
C VAL A 749 -9.70 -22.42 2.57
N PRO A 750 -10.58 -23.43 2.62
CA PRO A 750 -11.51 -23.63 3.74
C PRO A 750 -10.76 -23.83 5.06
N ALA A 751 -11.41 -23.47 6.19
CA ALA A 751 -10.80 -23.55 7.52
C ALA A 751 -10.24 -24.96 7.83
N GLN A 752 -10.99 -26.02 7.48
CA GLN A 752 -10.55 -27.41 7.73
C GLN A 752 -9.27 -27.77 6.95
N ILE A 753 -9.15 -27.30 5.71
CA ILE A 753 -7.96 -27.53 4.88
C ILE A 753 -6.79 -26.69 5.38
N TYR A 754 -7.06 -25.45 5.79
CA TYR A 754 -6.07 -24.58 6.42
C TYR A 754 -5.48 -25.19 7.68
N GLU A 755 -6.31 -25.67 8.63
CA GLU A 755 -5.80 -26.26 9.87
C GLU A 755 -4.98 -27.53 9.59
N ARG A 756 -5.37 -28.34 8.59
CA ARG A 756 -4.59 -29.53 8.19
C ARG A 756 -3.26 -29.19 7.53
N HIS A 757 -3.19 -28.11 6.74
CA HIS A 757 -2.01 -27.72 5.96
C HIS A 757 -1.44 -26.36 6.41
N ARG A 758 -1.56 -26.04 7.71
CA ARG A 758 -1.29 -24.70 8.26
C ARG A 758 0.12 -24.22 7.95
N LEU A 759 1.13 -25.08 8.12
CA LEU A 759 2.51 -24.74 7.81
C LEU A 759 2.66 -24.45 6.32
N THR A 760 2.25 -25.38 5.46
CA THR A 760 2.32 -25.25 3.99
C THR A 760 1.69 -23.96 3.50
N VAL A 761 0.45 -23.66 3.92
CA VAL A 761 -0.28 -22.47 3.48
C VAL A 761 0.39 -21.18 3.96
N ARG A 762 1.11 -21.19 5.08
CA ARG A 762 1.69 -19.97 5.70
C ARG A 762 3.16 -19.73 5.38
N THR A 763 3.95 -20.77 5.15
CA THR A 763 5.41 -20.65 5.00
C THR A 763 5.87 -20.84 3.58
N GLU A 764 5.19 -21.69 2.79
CA GLU A 764 5.69 -22.09 1.48
C GLU A 764 5.44 -21.02 0.42
N PRO A 765 6.48 -20.50 -0.24
CA PRO A 765 6.34 -19.50 -1.29
C PRO A 765 5.84 -20.11 -2.60
N LEU A 766 6.10 -21.39 -2.87
CA LEU A 766 5.63 -22.11 -4.06
C LEU A 766 4.69 -23.23 -3.63
N ILE A 767 3.47 -23.22 -4.15
CA ILE A 767 2.46 -24.22 -3.80
C ILE A 767 1.73 -24.75 -5.03
N ILE A 768 1.30 -26.00 -4.93
CA ILE A 768 0.29 -26.60 -5.78
C ILE A 768 -1.01 -26.67 -4.99
N ALA A 769 -2.08 -26.16 -5.58
CA ALA A 769 -3.42 -26.23 -5.05
C ALA A 769 -4.30 -27.08 -5.97
N GLU A 770 -4.91 -28.12 -5.42
CA GLU A 770 -5.89 -28.97 -6.09
C GLU A 770 -7.28 -28.64 -5.55
N GLY A 771 -8.25 -28.46 -6.44
CA GLY A 771 -9.55 -27.98 -6.03
C GLY A 771 -10.57 -27.90 -7.15
N LYS A 772 -11.72 -27.30 -6.85
CA LYS A 772 -12.80 -27.06 -7.81
C LYS A 772 -12.77 -25.63 -8.31
N LEU A 773 -12.89 -25.47 -9.62
CA LEU A 773 -13.00 -24.17 -10.27
C LEU A 773 -14.38 -23.56 -9.99
N GLU A 774 -14.41 -22.41 -9.34
CA GLU A 774 -15.61 -21.62 -9.12
C GLU A 774 -15.60 -20.41 -10.06
N ARG A 775 -16.54 -20.40 -11.00
CA ARG A 775 -16.81 -19.27 -11.90
C ARG A 775 -18.17 -18.67 -11.58
N HIS A 776 -18.21 -17.35 -11.42
CA HIS A 776 -19.48 -16.64 -11.26
C HIS A 776 -20.18 -16.51 -12.62
N PRO A 777 -21.48 -16.84 -12.74
CA PRO A 777 -22.18 -16.89 -14.03
C PRO A 777 -22.46 -15.53 -14.68
N ALA A 778 -22.23 -14.42 -13.96
CA ALA A 778 -22.43 -13.07 -14.49
C ALA A 778 -21.08 -12.44 -14.93
N ALA A 779 -20.96 -12.16 -16.24
CA ALA A 779 -20.00 -11.28 -16.92
C ALA A 779 -18.50 -11.47 -16.58
N ASP A 780 -17.84 -12.45 -17.20
CA ASP A 780 -16.38 -12.68 -17.06
C ASP A 780 -15.88 -12.62 -15.60
N GLY A 781 -16.73 -13.09 -14.68
CA GLY A 781 -16.59 -12.84 -13.26
C GLY A 781 -15.34 -13.46 -12.65
N ALA A 782 -15.06 -13.03 -11.42
CA ALA A 782 -13.91 -13.52 -10.65
C ALA A 782 -13.81 -15.04 -10.66
N ILE A 783 -12.67 -15.52 -11.12
CA ILE A 783 -12.32 -16.94 -11.13
C ILE A 783 -11.70 -17.25 -9.78
N ASN A 784 -12.28 -18.20 -9.05
CA ASN A 784 -11.73 -18.71 -7.80
C ASN A 784 -11.49 -20.21 -7.90
N VAL A 785 -10.55 -20.73 -7.11
CA VAL A 785 -10.33 -22.16 -6.92
C VAL A 785 -10.62 -22.49 -5.46
N LEU A 786 -11.68 -23.26 -5.23
CA LEU A 786 -12.00 -23.80 -3.91
C LEU A 786 -11.07 -24.98 -3.64
N VAL A 787 -10.16 -24.79 -2.70
CA VAL A 787 -9.03 -25.70 -2.49
C VAL A 787 -9.45 -26.90 -1.63
N ASP A 788 -9.20 -28.09 -2.15
CA ASP A 788 -9.38 -29.37 -1.45
C ASP A 788 -8.06 -29.84 -0.83
N ARG A 789 -6.91 -29.57 -1.48
CA ARG A 789 -5.58 -30.01 -1.04
C ARG A 789 -4.50 -28.99 -1.44
N VAL A 790 -3.52 -28.79 -0.57
CA VAL A 790 -2.33 -27.95 -0.83
C VAL A 790 -1.08 -28.78 -0.59
N ARG A 791 -0.08 -28.65 -1.48
CA ARG A 791 1.26 -29.21 -1.30
C ARG A 791 2.33 -28.19 -1.71
N PRO A 792 3.53 -28.20 -1.09
CA PRO A 792 4.64 -27.42 -1.59
C PRO A 792 5.07 -27.88 -2.98
N ILE A 793 5.67 -26.97 -3.75
CA ILE A 793 6.45 -27.34 -4.94
C ILE A 793 7.89 -27.49 -4.48
N ASP A 794 8.48 -28.65 -4.72
CA ASP A 794 9.90 -28.87 -4.45
C ASP A 794 10.72 -28.03 -5.43
N ALA A 795 11.48 -27.08 -4.89
CA ALA A 795 12.46 -26.35 -5.67
C ALA A 795 13.55 -27.34 -6.14
N PRO A 796 14.21 -27.08 -7.29
CA PRO A 796 15.41 -27.80 -7.65
C PRO A 796 16.42 -27.70 -6.52
N ASP A 797 16.63 -28.81 -5.82
CA ASP A 797 17.78 -28.96 -4.94
C ASP A 797 19.02 -28.63 -5.78
N HIS A 798 19.85 -27.72 -5.28
CA HIS A 798 21.23 -27.70 -5.73
C HIS A 798 21.79 -29.10 -5.46
N LEU A 799 22.44 -29.71 -6.46
CA LEU A 799 23.45 -30.71 -6.13
C LEU A 799 24.41 -29.99 -5.19
N ALA A 800 24.36 -30.30 -3.89
CA ALA A 800 25.31 -29.80 -2.92
C ALA A 800 26.68 -30.00 -3.56
N ALA A 801 27.43 -28.91 -3.76
CA ALA A 801 28.76 -29.03 -4.29
C ALA A 801 29.51 -30.03 -3.37
N GLU A 802 30.24 -30.98 -3.94
CA GLU A 802 31.14 -31.81 -3.16
C GLU A 802 32.22 -30.87 -2.59
N VAL A 803 31.97 -30.33 -1.40
CA VAL A 803 32.93 -29.48 -0.69
C VAL A 803 34.02 -30.41 -0.18
N LYS A 804 35.10 -30.56 -0.94
CA LYS A 804 36.33 -31.19 -0.45
C LYS A 804 36.98 -30.22 0.52
N ASP A 805 36.84 -30.52 1.82
CA ASP A 805 37.53 -29.80 2.87
C ASP A 805 39.03 -30.16 2.83
N PHE A 806 39.88 -29.18 2.52
CA PHE A 806 41.34 -29.35 2.50
C PHE A 806 41.98 -29.12 3.88
N SER A 807 41.19 -28.97 4.96
CA SER A 807 41.72 -28.75 6.30
C SER A 807 42.33 -30.02 6.92
N MET A 808 43.47 -29.85 7.61
CA MET A 808 44.18 -30.91 8.34
C MET A 808 43.56 -31.15 9.74
N LEU A 809 42.22 -31.22 9.82
CA LEU A 809 41.50 -31.44 11.09
C LEU A 809 41.30 -32.94 11.37
N ASP A 810 41.28 -33.30 12.65
CA ASP A 810 40.99 -34.67 13.13
C ASP A 810 39.59 -35.13 12.67
N GLU A 811 39.45 -36.40 12.29
CA GLU A 811 38.31 -36.95 11.57
C GLU A 811 37.00 -36.91 12.38
N GLN A 812 37.08 -36.94 13.71
CA GLN A 812 35.93 -36.75 14.60
C GLN A 812 35.44 -35.30 14.64
N VAL A 813 36.35 -34.33 14.62
CA VAL A 813 36.02 -32.89 14.53
C VAL A 813 35.48 -32.56 13.14
N ARG A 814 36.01 -33.21 12.09
CA ARG A 814 35.50 -33.12 10.72
C ARG A 814 34.05 -33.56 10.65
N ARG A 815 33.70 -34.75 11.15
CA ARG A 815 32.31 -35.27 11.13
C ARG A 815 31.34 -34.42 11.96
N ALA A 816 31.77 -33.92 13.13
CA ALA A 816 30.93 -33.05 13.96
C ALA A 816 30.65 -31.70 13.27
N ARG A 817 31.67 -31.12 12.62
CA ARG A 817 31.51 -29.89 11.83
C ARG A 817 30.75 -30.11 10.54
N GLU A 818 30.93 -31.22 9.85
CA GLU A 818 30.15 -31.62 8.67
C GLU A 818 28.66 -31.80 9.03
N GLN A 819 28.35 -32.37 10.20
CA GLN A 819 26.98 -32.46 10.70
C GLN A 819 26.40 -31.11 11.11
N GLU A 820 27.18 -30.24 11.78
CA GLU A 820 26.78 -28.86 12.08
C GLU A 820 26.60 -28.00 10.82
N ARG A 821 27.45 -28.20 9.80
CA ARG A 821 27.35 -27.53 8.49
C ARG A 821 26.19 -28.06 7.69
N ALA A 822 26.00 -29.37 7.57
CA ALA A 822 24.85 -29.96 6.90
C ALA A 822 23.52 -29.48 7.53
N ALA A 823 23.50 -29.23 8.84
CA ALA A 823 22.34 -28.64 9.52
C ALA A 823 22.18 -27.12 9.31
N ARG A 824 23.25 -26.39 8.95
CA ARG A 824 23.23 -24.94 8.63
C ARG A 824 23.01 -24.65 7.15
N ASP A 825 23.62 -25.44 6.27
CA ASP A 825 23.60 -25.31 4.82
C ASP A 825 22.25 -25.78 4.25
N ALA A 826 21.53 -26.67 4.95
CA ALA A 826 20.14 -27.02 4.63
C ALA A 826 19.16 -25.82 4.69
N ASP A 827 19.54 -24.73 5.37
CA ASP A 827 18.74 -23.49 5.46
C ASP A 827 19.25 -22.36 4.54
N ALA A 828 20.44 -22.49 3.93
CA ALA A 828 21.14 -21.37 3.26
C ALA A 828 20.76 -21.18 1.78
N ASP A 829 20.31 -22.23 1.10
CA ASP A 829 19.99 -22.22 -0.35
C ASP A 829 18.52 -22.58 -0.65
N ASP A 830 17.64 -22.43 0.34
CA ASP A 830 16.20 -22.65 0.17
C ASP A 830 15.56 -21.41 -0.50
N PHE A 831 14.76 -21.62 -1.56
CA PHE A 831 13.94 -20.55 -2.13
C PHE A 831 13.10 -19.84 -1.06
N ARG A 832 12.69 -20.53 0.02
CA ARG A 832 12.01 -19.91 1.19
C ARG A 832 12.80 -18.79 1.86
N ALA A 833 14.13 -18.80 1.79
CA ALA A 833 15.00 -17.80 2.40
C ALA A 833 15.03 -16.50 1.58
N VAL A 834 14.98 -16.61 0.26
CA VAL A 834 15.12 -15.47 -0.67
C VAL A 834 13.79 -15.02 -1.28
N ALA A 835 12.75 -15.86 -1.22
CA ALA A 835 11.45 -15.59 -1.81
C ALA A 835 10.91 -14.19 -1.45
N PRO A 836 10.20 -13.54 -2.40
CA PRO A 836 9.65 -12.22 -2.15
C PRO A 836 8.71 -12.25 -0.94
N PRO A 837 8.63 -11.16 -0.17
CA PRO A 837 7.84 -11.13 1.04
C PRO A 837 6.36 -11.33 0.71
N VAL A 838 5.77 -12.39 1.26
CA VAL A 838 4.34 -12.67 1.06
C VAL A 838 3.52 -11.64 1.82
N MET A 839 2.69 -10.91 1.09
CA MET A 839 1.90 -9.83 1.65
C MET A 839 0.72 -10.36 2.48
N SER A 840 0.39 -9.68 3.57
CA SER A 840 -0.78 -9.96 4.40
C SER A 840 -1.78 -8.81 4.28
N PHE A 841 -2.87 -9.02 3.54
CA PHE A 841 -3.90 -7.99 3.32
C PHE A 841 -4.75 -7.69 4.58
N ALA A 842 -4.63 -8.49 5.65
CA ALA A 842 -5.39 -8.31 6.89
C ALA A 842 -4.91 -7.12 7.75
N SER A 843 -3.68 -6.64 7.55
CA SER A 843 -3.23 -5.37 8.10
C SER A 843 -3.69 -4.25 7.17
N GLY A 844 -4.99 -3.91 7.24
CA GLY A 844 -5.52 -2.75 6.51
C GLY A 844 -4.64 -1.53 6.75
N ARG A 845 -4.38 -0.75 5.69
CA ARG A 845 -3.57 0.49 5.61
C ARG A 845 -3.51 1.27 6.94
N ARG A 846 -2.70 0.79 7.88
CA ARG A 846 -2.33 1.46 9.12
C ARG A 846 -0.81 1.48 9.09
N ARG A 847 -0.31 2.43 8.31
CA ARG A 847 0.90 3.16 8.67
C ARG A 847 0.45 4.45 9.33
#